data_AF-A0AAW3ZPJ3-F1
#
_entry.id   AF-A0AAW3ZPJ3-F1
#
_cell.length_a   1.000
_cell.length_b   1.000
_cell.length_c   1.000
_cell.angle_alpha   90.00
_cell.angle_beta   90.00
_cell.angle_gamma   90.00
#
_symmetry.space_group_name_H-M   'P 1'
#
loop_
_entity.id
_entity.type
_entity.pdbx_description
1 polymer ?
#
loop_
_entity_poly.entity_id
_entity_poly.type
_entity_poly.pdbx_seq_one_letter_code
_entity_poly.pdbx_strand_id
1 'polypeptide(L)'
;MDAGQSAVTQARQSPVNAALEAAFSCHRLLRPAALALSLGLLLGCQPGAETNAGPVASLEESALRNIGALQGRDTRSPYEGRTVSVQGVVTANVVNGLGGFFLQDATGAEDGDLATADAVFVEWAKGQQPKIRRGDRLSVHGRVVERGDGAASMTTLSEAKIEVLGRAAVRITELQQAPRRLQDWEALEGMWIRIKAPLTVTGNASLHSYGELVTAFDGELFNPTELHPPGPKSRALAEDNLRRSLLLDDARQSSHPERLWFLEQMPDAEHSLRAGSRLFDVEGVLDQRFGQRRLQLTAKLGTIEHAERPPPPSGPEGLRVAGINLHNLFNGDGRGKGFPTERGAASLAEYRRQRDKLVQLISALRPDIAALSEVENDGNDAKAAISDLLAELNKQLLAVSSVPEGAEPPRYQLVADADLRQDPIRVALIYRADLLQPVGEPLSLARGPFGDGRRPPLAQSFRSADGGVPFTVVANHLKSKGGCPSGDNELGNRDQGDGQGCWNQARVEAARALDAWIKEDPTGSGSPYRLLIGDLNAHSQEDPLRLLRSLGWRDALPLNGEGPRPTSYRFDGRAGRLDHILISPELQSALLFATSWPANSAESQLFGYKRGTDSSPYGASDHDPVLAIFDLTKLRQP
;
A
#
# COMPACT_ATOMS: atom_id res chain seq x y z
N MET A 1 -15.09 -39.55 -9.13
CA MET A 1 -14.15 -40.26 -10.02
C MET A 1 -13.02 -39.31 -10.30
N ASP A 2 -11.82 -39.78 -9.94
CA ASP A 2 -10.55 -39.08 -9.78
C ASP A 2 -9.95 -38.41 -11.03
N ALA A 3 -8.94 -37.59 -10.72
CA ALA A 3 -7.74 -37.22 -11.49
C ALA A 3 -7.72 -35.74 -11.97
N GLY A 4 -6.72 -34.92 -11.66
CA GLY A 4 -5.49 -35.16 -10.91
C GLY A 4 -4.83 -33.84 -10.49
N GLN A 5 -4.31 -33.85 -9.26
CA GLN A 5 -3.42 -32.86 -8.70
C GLN A 5 -2.03 -33.02 -9.33
N SER A 6 -1.44 -31.94 -9.83
CA SER A 6 0.00 -31.79 -10.01
C SER A 6 0.45 -30.53 -9.28
N ALA A 7 1.41 -30.72 -8.39
CA ALA A 7 1.96 -29.71 -7.50
C ALA A 7 2.74 -28.65 -8.28
N VAL A 8 2.38 -27.38 -8.05
CA VAL A 8 3.24 -26.24 -8.36
C VAL A 8 3.49 -25.51 -7.04
N THR A 9 4.71 -25.62 -6.55
CA THR A 9 5.27 -24.82 -5.47
C THR A 9 5.41 -23.38 -6.00
N GLN A 10 4.35 -22.58 -5.91
CA GLN A 10 4.47 -21.13 -6.10
C GLN A 10 5.25 -20.55 -4.92
N ALA A 11 6.44 -20.04 -5.20
CA ALA A 11 7.11 -19.12 -4.28
C ALA A 11 6.16 -17.95 -4.00
N ARG A 12 6.01 -17.59 -2.72
CA ARG A 12 5.25 -16.42 -2.29
C ARG A 12 5.90 -15.14 -2.84
N GLN A 13 5.56 -14.78 -4.05
CA GLN A 13 5.73 -13.42 -4.53
C GLN A 13 4.56 -12.61 -3.98
N SER A 14 4.86 -11.76 -3.01
CA SER A 14 4.02 -10.60 -2.71
C SER A 14 3.78 -9.83 -4.03
N PRO A 15 2.66 -9.11 -4.23
CA PRO A 15 2.39 -8.31 -5.45
C PRO A 15 3.48 -7.28 -5.80
N VAL A 16 4.47 -7.13 -4.93
CA VAL A 16 5.72 -6.37 -5.04
C VAL A 16 6.57 -6.69 -6.28
N ASN A 17 6.47 -7.88 -6.88
CA ASN A 17 7.33 -8.24 -8.03
C ASN A 17 6.84 -7.73 -9.40
N ALA A 18 5.60 -7.26 -9.53
CA ALA A 18 5.12 -6.78 -10.84
C ALA A 18 5.68 -5.41 -11.25
N ALA A 19 6.26 -4.63 -10.31
CA ALA A 19 6.72 -3.26 -10.57
C ALA A 19 8.26 -3.12 -10.72
N LEU A 20 9.04 -4.16 -10.43
CA LEU A 20 10.52 -4.11 -10.48
C LEU A 20 11.15 -4.88 -11.65
N GLU A 21 10.41 -5.78 -12.31
CA GLU A 21 10.91 -6.54 -13.46
C GLU A 21 10.94 -5.74 -14.80
N ALA A 22 10.33 -4.55 -14.85
CA ALA A 22 10.27 -3.76 -16.09
C ALA A 22 11.56 -2.95 -16.41
N ALA A 23 12.58 -2.97 -15.53
CA ALA A 23 13.75 -2.09 -15.65
C ALA A 23 15.03 -2.75 -16.23
N PHE A 24 15.06 -4.06 -16.48
CA PHE A 24 16.24 -4.74 -17.05
C PHE A 24 15.88 -5.78 -18.11
N SER A 25 15.36 -5.33 -19.25
CA SER A 25 15.53 -6.03 -20.52
C SER A 25 15.26 -5.10 -21.69
N CYS A 26 16.24 -4.25 -21.99
CA CYS A 26 16.30 -3.59 -23.27
C CYS A 26 17.74 -3.61 -23.76
N HIS A 27 18.10 -4.65 -24.52
CA HIS A 27 19.00 -4.56 -25.68
C HIS A 27 19.25 -5.95 -26.26
N ARG A 28 18.62 -6.22 -27.41
CA ARG A 28 19.26 -6.61 -28.68
C ARG A 28 18.25 -7.33 -29.55
N LEU A 29 18.04 -6.79 -30.75
CA LEU A 29 17.60 -7.41 -32.01
C LEU A 29 17.36 -6.19 -32.94
N LEU A 30 17.91 -6.03 -34.14
CA LEU A 30 18.25 -6.93 -35.24
C LEU A 30 19.20 -6.22 -36.22
N ARG A 31 20.01 -6.96 -37.00
CA ARG A 31 19.69 -7.22 -38.43
C ARG A 31 20.67 -8.18 -39.13
N PRO A 32 20.19 -8.94 -40.14
CA PRO A 32 20.94 -9.98 -40.87
C PRO A 32 21.44 -9.52 -42.25
N ALA A 33 22.42 -10.22 -42.85
CA ALA A 33 22.49 -10.57 -44.28
C ALA A 33 23.83 -11.26 -44.69
N ALA A 34 23.69 -12.54 -45.07
CA ALA A 34 24.31 -13.35 -46.13
C ALA A 34 25.64 -13.00 -46.89
N LEU A 35 26.39 -14.11 -47.09
CA LEU A 35 27.12 -14.61 -48.29
C LEU A 35 28.60 -14.26 -48.61
N ALA A 36 29.48 -15.24 -48.33
CA ALA A 36 30.32 -16.05 -49.24
C ALA A 36 31.70 -15.58 -49.82
N LEU A 37 32.58 -16.61 -49.95
CA LEU A 37 33.91 -16.75 -50.61
C LEU A 37 35.12 -16.05 -49.95
N SER A 38 36.34 -16.59 -49.88
CA SER A 38 36.98 -17.90 -50.18
C SER A 38 38.48 -17.80 -49.79
N LEU A 39 39.16 -18.96 -49.60
CA LEU A 39 40.63 -19.24 -49.68
C LEU A 39 41.60 -18.25 -48.99
N GLY A 40 42.50 -18.63 -48.08
CA GLY A 40 43.27 -19.87 -47.95
C GLY A 40 44.73 -19.46 -47.74
N LEU A 41 45.40 -19.97 -46.70
CA LEU A 41 46.85 -20.20 -46.68
C LEU A 41 47.19 -21.17 -45.56
N LEU A 42 47.74 -22.29 -45.99
CA LEU A 42 48.21 -23.44 -45.25
C LEU A 42 49.68 -23.25 -44.82
N LEU A 43 50.07 -24.09 -43.86
CA LEU A 43 51.39 -24.69 -43.58
C LEU A 43 52.19 -24.15 -42.39
N GLY A 44 52.33 -25.07 -41.42
CA GLY A 44 53.29 -25.06 -40.34
C GLY A 44 53.12 -26.26 -39.42
N CYS A 45 53.11 -27.49 -39.96
CA CYS A 45 53.23 -28.72 -39.16
C CYS A 45 54.70 -29.00 -38.87
N GLN A 46 55.07 -29.22 -37.61
CA GLN A 46 55.93 -30.33 -37.21
C GLN A 46 55.57 -30.86 -35.80
N PRO A 47 55.81 -32.17 -35.54
CA PRO A 47 55.21 -32.91 -34.44
C PRO A 47 56.18 -33.18 -33.27
N GLY A 48 55.59 -33.50 -32.11
CA GLY A 48 56.21 -34.42 -31.15
C GLY A 48 56.73 -33.80 -29.85
N ALA A 49 55.90 -33.87 -28.81
CA ALA A 49 56.33 -34.25 -27.46
C ALA A 49 55.09 -34.67 -26.66
N GLU A 50 54.89 -35.98 -26.50
CA GLU A 50 54.11 -36.50 -25.39
C GLU A 50 54.83 -36.14 -24.09
N THR A 51 54.23 -35.30 -23.25
CA THR A 51 54.53 -35.27 -21.83
C THR A 51 53.26 -34.96 -21.04
N ASN A 52 52.81 -36.00 -20.33
CA ASN A 52 52.02 -35.97 -19.11
C ASN A 52 50.75 -35.11 -19.09
N ALA A 53 49.61 -35.80 -19.16
CA ALA A 53 48.40 -35.36 -18.48
C ALA A 53 48.74 -35.08 -17.01
N GLY A 54 48.89 -33.79 -16.69
CA GLY A 54 48.89 -33.31 -15.31
C GLY A 54 47.55 -33.66 -14.66
N PRO A 55 47.52 -33.89 -13.34
CA PRO A 55 46.30 -34.26 -12.66
C PRO A 55 45.23 -33.20 -12.92
N VAL A 56 44.02 -33.64 -13.27
CA VAL A 56 42.81 -32.84 -13.14
C VAL A 56 42.84 -32.30 -11.71
N ALA A 57 43.01 -31.00 -11.56
CA ALA A 57 42.95 -30.35 -10.26
C ALA A 57 41.67 -30.82 -9.59
N SER A 58 41.83 -31.53 -8.48
CA SER A 58 40.75 -31.86 -7.56
C SER A 58 39.91 -30.62 -7.34
N LEU A 59 38.58 -30.76 -7.34
CA LEU A 59 37.68 -29.78 -6.76
C LEU A 59 38.16 -29.55 -5.32
N GLU A 60 38.97 -28.51 -5.09
CA GLU A 60 39.50 -28.23 -3.76
C GLU A 60 38.32 -27.86 -2.87
N GLU A 61 38.03 -28.76 -1.95
CA GLU A 61 37.11 -28.55 -0.84
C GLU A 61 37.72 -27.48 0.08
N SER A 62 37.25 -26.24 -0.03
CA SER A 62 37.65 -25.19 0.89
C SER A 62 36.90 -25.34 2.21
N ALA A 63 37.56 -25.88 3.22
CA ALA A 63 37.09 -25.78 4.60
C ALA A 63 37.20 -24.32 5.05
N LEU A 64 36.06 -23.63 5.14
CA LEU A 64 35.99 -22.26 5.62
C LEU A 64 35.84 -22.27 7.13
N ARG A 65 36.64 -21.45 7.81
CA ARG A 65 36.63 -21.38 9.28
C ARG A 65 35.49 -20.52 9.82
N ASN A 66 34.98 -19.59 9.04
CA ASN A 66 33.91 -18.67 9.39
C ASN A 66 32.97 -18.45 8.19
N ILE A 67 31.75 -18.04 8.48
CA ILE A 67 30.69 -17.79 7.52
C ILE A 67 30.87 -16.41 6.86
N GLY A 68 31.48 -15.43 7.54
CA GLY A 68 31.84 -14.13 6.95
C GLY A 68 32.62 -14.22 5.64
N ALA A 69 33.61 -15.10 5.55
CA ALA A 69 34.36 -15.36 4.32
C ALA A 69 33.52 -16.00 3.21
N LEU A 70 32.53 -16.84 3.58
CA LEU A 70 31.59 -17.43 2.62
C LEU A 70 30.69 -16.35 2.01
N GLN A 71 30.20 -15.41 2.82
CA GLN A 71 29.39 -14.29 2.35
C GLN A 71 30.18 -13.32 1.48
N GLY A 72 31.34 -12.86 1.96
CA GLY A 72 32.08 -11.79 1.31
C GLY A 72 31.42 -10.41 1.46
N ARG A 73 32.02 -9.38 0.83
CA ARG A 73 31.60 -7.97 0.96
C ARG A 73 30.64 -7.50 -0.15
N ASP A 74 30.47 -8.32 -1.17
CA ASP A 74 29.61 -8.03 -2.31
C ASP A 74 28.21 -8.63 -2.06
N THR A 75 27.23 -8.28 -2.89
CA THR A 75 25.83 -8.76 -2.75
C THR A 75 25.62 -10.23 -3.15
N ARG A 76 26.71 -10.97 -3.40
CA ARG A 76 26.72 -12.37 -3.80
C ARG A 76 27.99 -13.03 -3.28
N SER A 77 27.87 -14.28 -2.88
CA SER A 77 28.99 -15.06 -2.39
C SER A 77 30.10 -15.24 -3.44
N PRO A 78 31.38 -15.02 -3.10
CA PRO A 78 32.51 -15.37 -3.97
C PRO A 78 32.68 -16.89 -4.16
N TYR A 79 31.94 -17.71 -3.39
CA TYR A 79 31.93 -19.17 -3.48
C TYR A 79 30.71 -19.71 -4.23
N GLU A 80 29.89 -18.85 -4.86
CA GLU A 80 28.71 -19.27 -5.61
C GLU A 80 29.03 -20.42 -6.58
N GLY A 81 28.24 -21.50 -6.49
CA GLY A 81 28.37 -22.71 -7.29
C GLY A 81 29.40 -23.73 -6.79
N ARG A 82 30.22 -23.39 -5.79
CA ARG A 82 31.21 -24.28 -5.16
C ARG A 82 30.60 -25.05 -3.98
N THR A 83 31.24 -26.14 -3.59
CA THR A 83 30.92 -26.87 -2.36
C THR A 83 31.89 -26.47 -1.27
N VAL A 84 31.37 -26.13 -0.10
CA VAL A 84 32.14 -25.67 1.05
C VAL A 84 31.73 -26.42 2.32
N SER A 85 32.63 -26.42 3.29
CA SER A 85 32.35 -26.87 4.66
C SER A 85 32.48 -25.66 5.59
N VAL A 86 31.41 -25.32 6.32
CA VAL A 86 31.37 -24.25 7.32
C VAL A 86 30.93 -24.79 8.67
N GLN A 87 31.29 -24.10 9.74
CA GLN A 87 30.73 -24.34 11.06
C GLN A 87 29.94 -23.12 11.52
N GLY A 88 28.89 -23.35 12.30
CA GLY A 88 28.14 -22.26 12.91
C GLY A 88 27.10 -22.78 13.90
N VAL A 89 26.22 -21.91 14.34
CA VAL A 89 25.18 -22.19 15.33
C VAL A 89 23.83 -21.83 14.76
N VAL A 90 22.84 -22.70 14.97
CA VAL A 90 21.49 -22.47 14.50
C VAL A 90 20.85 -21.31 15.27
N THR A 91 20.48 -20.23 14.56
CA THR A 91 19.83 -19.05 15.15
C THR A 91 18.32 -19.09 15.00
N ALA A 92 17.81 -19.63 13.89
CA ALA A 92 16.39 -19.85 13.65
C ALA A 92 16.13 -21.15 12.89
N ASN A 93 15.26 -22.01 13.43
CA ASN A 93 14.76 -23.18 12.72
C ASN A 93 13.40 -22.85 12.10
N VAL A 94 13.37 -22.71 10.78
CA VAL A 94 12.20 -22.35 9.98
C VAL A 94 11.87 -23.44 8.95
N VAL A 95 12.20 -24.70 9.26
CA VAL A 95 12.06 -25.83 8.34
C VAL A 95 10.62 -26.01 7.88
N ASN A 96 9.66 -25.83 8.78
CA ASN A 96 8.23 -25.98 8.49
C ASN A 96 7.64 -24.81 7.69
N GLY A 97 8.40 -23.73 7.50
CA GLY A 97 7.97 -22.55 6.75
C GLY A 97 8.87 -22.29 5.55
N LEU A 98 10.08 -21.81 5.79
CA LEU A 98 11.00 -21.39 4.73
C LEU A 98 11.82 -22.55 4.14
N GLY A 99 11.64 -23.78 4.65
CA GLY A 99 12.30 -24.99 4.13
C GLY A 99 13.77 -25.12 4.53
N GLY A 100 14.16 -24.53 5.66
CA GLY A 100 15.55 -24.53 6.12
C GLY A 100 15.74 -23.90 7.49
N PHE A 101 16.96 -23.49 7.78
CA PHE A 101 17.33 -22.85 9.04
C PHE A 101 18.47 -21.84 8.80
N PHE A 102 18.62 -20.90 9.72
CA PHE A 102 19.71 -19.93 9.69
C PHE A 102 20.85 -20.39 10.57
N LEU A 103 22.07 -20.29 10.06
CA LEU A 103 23.32 -20.67 10.69
C LEU A 103 24.22 -19.44 10.78
N GLN A 104 24.70 -19.10 11.97
CA GLN A 104 25.57 -17.94 12.21
C GLN A 104 26.87 -18.38 12.90
N ASP A 105 27.97 -17.66 12.69
CA ASP A 105 29.21 -17.92 13.40
C ASP A 105 29.01 -17.87 14.93
N ALA A 106 29.69 -18.79 15.61
CA ALA A 106 29.70 -18.83 17.07
C ALA A 106 30.44 -17.61 17.64
N THR A 107 30.12 -17.20 18.87
CA THR A 107 30.87 -16.12 19.54
C THR A 107 32.36 -16.44 19.60
N GLY A 108 33.17 -15.53 19.05
CA GLY A 108 34.63 -15.66 18.95
C GLY A 108 35.12 -16.37 17.68
N ALA A 109 34.22 -16.80 16.78
CA ALA A 109 34.55 -17.44 15.51
C ALA A 109 34.27 -16.53 14.29
N GLU A 110 33.67 -15.36 14.51
CA GLU A 110 33.43 -14.33 13.48
C GLU A 110 34.75 -13.89 12.83
N ASP A 111 34.71 -13.41 11.58
CA ASP A 111 35.90 -12.96 10.87
C ASP A 111 36.39 -11.55 11.28
N GLY A 112 35.55 -10.82 12.02
CA GLY A 112 35.81 -9.48 12.52
C GLY A 112 35.59 -8.37 11.48
N ASP A 113 35.09 -8.70 10.29
CA ASP A 113 34.78 -7.75 9.23
C ASP A 113 33.30 -7.35 9.27
N LEU A 114 33.03 -6.14 9.74
CA LEU A 114 31.67 -5.61 9.82
C LEU A 114 31.01 -5.36 8.46
N ALA A 115 31.74 -5.54 7.36
CA ALA A 115 31.22 -5.44 6.00
C ALA A 115 30.75 -6.79 5.42
N THR A 116 30.92 -7.89 6.15
CA THR A 116 30.47 -9.23 5.75
C THR A 116 29.46 -9.76 6.75
N ALA A 117 28.43 -10.46 6.27
CA ALA A 117 27.49 -11.13 7.15
C ALA A 117 28.10 -12.42 7.71
N ASP A 118 27.98 -12.64 9.02
CA ASP A 118 28.47 -13.89 9.66
C ASP A 118 27.42 -15.01 9.66
N ALA A 119 26.41 -14.95 8.79
CA ALA A 119 25.31 -15.90 8.77
C ALA A 119 24.90 -16.29 7.35
N VAL A 120 24.37 -17.51 7.21
CA VAL A 120 23.81 -18.05 5.95
C VAL A 120 22.54 -18.82 6.22
N PHE A 121 21.76 -19.02 5.17
CA PHE A 121 20.63 -19.95 5.20
C PHE A 121 21.08 -21.35 4.76
N VAL A 122 20.54 -22.38 5.39
CA VAL A 122 20.81 -23.77 5.04
C VAL A 122 19.50 -24.45 4.68
N GLU A 123 19.41 -24.98 3.47
CA GLU A 123 18.24 -25.72 3.03
C GLU A 123 18.15 -27.06 3.74
N TRP A 124 16.93 -27.43 4.09
CA TRP A 124 16.66 -28.65 4.82
C TRP A 124 15.87 -29.63 3.95
N ALA A 125 16.45 -30.80 3.70
CA ALA A 125 15.76 -31.84 2.96
C ALA A 125 14.68 -32.52 3.83
N LYS A 126 13.51 -32.80 3.25
CA LYS A 126 12.42 -33.48 3.96
C LYS A 126 12.89 -34.85 4.46
N GLY A 127 12.73 -35.10 5.76
CA GLY A 127 13.10 -36.36 6.39
C GLY A 127 14.58 -36.48 6.79
N GLN A 128 15.39 -35.44 6.56
CA GLN A 128 16.79 -35.39 6.99
C GLN A 128 16.94 -35.56 8.51
N GLN A 129 18.08 -36.10 8.94
CA GLN A 129 18.46 -36.34 10.34
C GLN A 129 19.89 -35.86 10.57
N PRO A 130 20.27 -35.50 11.81
CA PRO A 130 19.43 -35.40 13.02
C PRO A 130 18.57 -34.13 13.02
N LYS A 131 17.40 -34.15 13.68
CA LYS A 131 16.60 -32.92 13.87
C LYS A 131 17.41 -31.83 14.59
N ILE A 132 17.43 -30.63 14.01
CA ILE A 132 18.17 -29.48 14.51
C ILE A 132 17.32 -28.56 15.40
N ARG A 133 17.98 -27.90 16.36
CA ARG A 133 17.38 -26.94 17.29
C ARG A 133 18.22 -25.67 17.36
N ARG A 134 17.57 -24.56 17.70
CA ARG A 134 18.27 -23.30 17.99
C ARG A 134 19.35 -23.52 19.07
N GLY A 135 20.54 -22.99 18.83
CA GLY A 135 21.73 -23.14 19.68
C GLY A 135 22.54 -24.42 19.45
N ASP A 136 22.13 -25.29 18.53
CA ASP A 136 22.99 -26.40 18.09
C ASP A 136 24.14 -25.85 17.27
N ARG A 137 25.36 -26.29 17.57
CA ARG A 137 26.55 -26.01 16.77
C ARG A 137 26.71 -27.10 15.73
N LEU A 138 26.80 -26.74 14.47
CA LEU A 138 26.82 -27.65 13.34
C LEU A 138 28.10 -27.49 12.52
N SER A 139 28.55 -28.60 11.92
CA SER A 139 29.35 -28.59 10.70
C SER A 139 28.41 -28.85 9.53
N VAL A 140 28.43 -27.96 8.53
CA VAL A 140 27.57 -28.05 7.35
C VAL A 140 28.43 -28.10 6.11
N HIS A 141 28.28 -29.19 5.36
CA HIS A 141 28.92 -29.38 4.06
C HIS A 141 27.85 -29.28 2.98
N GLY A 142 27.93 -28.28 2.09
CA GLY A 142 26.88 -28.03 1.11
C GLY A 142 27.34 -27.18 -0.07
N ARG A 143 26.49 -27.10 -1.09
CA ARG A 143 26.74 -26.28 -2.27
C ARG A 143 26.23 -24.86 -2.05
N VAL A 144 27.05 -23.87 -2.35
CA VAL A 144 26.70 -22.45 -2.23
C VAL A 144 25.84 -22.05 -3.42
N VAL A 145 24.66 -21.50 -3.14
CA VAL A 145 23.73 -20.96 -4.13
C VAL A 145 23.17 -19.62 -3.67
N GLU A 146 22.81 -18.78 -4.62
CA GLU A 146 22.12 -17.52 -4.36
C GLU A 146 20.62 -17.71 -4.56
N ARG A 147 19.84 -17.60 -3.48
CA ARG A 147 18.39 -17.79 -3.54
C ARG A 147 17.67 -16.45 -3.61
N GLY A 148 16.97 -16.20 -4.70
CA GLY A 148 16.30 -14.93 -4.98
C GLY A 148 16.79 -14.32 -6.30
N ASP A 149 16.43 -13.07 -6.58
CA ASP A 149 16.70 -12.41 -7.86
C ASP A 149 17.64 -11.20 -7.70
N GLY A 150 18.57 -11.05 -8.64
CA GLY A 150 19.45 -9.89 -8.74
C GLY A 150 20.36 -9.68 -7.53
N ALA A 151 20.45 -8.43 -7.07
CA ALA A 151 21.24 -8.00 -5.91
C ALA A 151 20.52 -8.17 -4.57
N ALA A 152 19.38 -8.87 -4.55
CA ALA A 152 18.61 -9.19 -3.35
C ALA A 152 18.36 -10.71 -3.27
N SER A 153 19.43 -11.46 -3.49
CA SER A 153 19.50 -12.89 -3.22
C SER A 153 19.91 -13.13 -1.77
N MET A 154 19.94 -14.39 -1.36
CA MET A 154 20.49 -14.81 -0.08
C MET A 154 21.43 -15.99 -0.25
N THR A 155 22.63 -15.87 0.29
CA THR A 155 23.64 -16.92 0.31
C THR A 155 23.10 -18.12 1.08
N THR A 156 22.98 -19.23 0.36
CA THR A 156 22.31 -20.43 0.83
C THR A 156 23.19 -21.66 0.61
N LEU A 157 23.26 -22.54 1.60
CA LEU A 157 23.83 -23.87 1.44
C LEU A 157 22.73 -24.87 1.08
N SER A 158 22.76 -25.37 -0.15
CA SER A 158 21.88 -26.43 -0.64
C SER A 158 22.58 -27.80 -0.57
N GLU A 159 21.78 -28.87 -0.71
CA GLU A 159 22.28 -30.26 -0.65
C GLU A 159 23.10 -30.56 0.62
N ALA A 160 22.75 -29.89 1.71
CA ALA A 160 23.56 -29.82 2.92
C ALA A 160 23.62 -31.17 3.66
N LYS A 161 24.84 -31.63 3.96
CA LYS A 161 25.14 -32.69 4.93
C LYS A 161 25.51 -32.04 6.26
N ILE A 162 24.91 -32.53 7.34
CA ILE A 162 24.95 -31.85 8.64
C ILE A 162 25.49 -32.80 9.70
N GLU A 163 26.47 -32.33 10.47
CA GLU A 163 26.99 -32.96 11.67
C GLU A 163 26.77 -32.04 12.88
N VAL A 164 26.26 -32.60 13.98
CA VAL A 164 26.04 -31.83 15.23
C VAL A 164 27.29 -31.93 16.10
N LEU A 165 27.92 -30.78 16.34
CA LEU A 165 29.16 -30.66 17.13
C LEU A 165 28.91 -30.34 18.61
N GLY A 166 27.65 -30.15 19.01
CA GLY A 166 27.25 -29.78 20.38
C GLY A 166 26.42 -28.51 20.40
N ARG A 167 26.66 -27.64 21.38
CA ARG A 167 25.97 -26.34 21.53
C ARG A 167 26.97 -25.21 21.68
N ALA A 168 26.61 -24.03 21.20
CA ALA A 168 27.39 -22.81 21.38
C ALA A 168 26.46 -21.58 21.41
N ALA A 169 27.02 -20.46 21.84
CA ALA A 169 26.34 -19.16 21.79
C ALA A 169 26.71 -18.42 20.50
N VAL A 170 25.85 -17.48 20.12
CA VAL A 170 26.10 -16.50 19.05
C VAL A 170 25.93 -15.11 19.60
N ARG A 171 26.61 -14.14 18.99
CA ARG A 171 26.41 -12.74 19.29
C ARG A 171 25.19 -12.22 18.53
N ILE A 172 24.24 -11.63 19.25
CA ILE A 172 23.09 -10.95 18.62
C ILE A 172 23.55 -9.57 18.16
N THR A 173 23.24 -9.21 16.91
CA THR A 173 23.53 -7.89 16.36
C THR A 173 22.45 -6.91 16.82
N GLU A 174 22.84 -5.86 17.55
CA GLU A 174 21.89 -4.88 18.07
C GLU A 174 21.83 -3.64 17.16
N LEU A 175 20.61 -3.29 16.70
CA LEU A 175 20.38 -2.09 15.89
C LEU A 175 19.64 -1.02 16.70
N GLN A 176 20.26 0.15 16.80
CA GLN A 176 19.67 1.36 17.40
C GLN A 176 19.08 2.32 16.36
N GLN A 177 19.29 2.04 15.07
CA GLN A 177 18.82 2.84 13.94
C GLN A 177 18.90 1.99 12.67
N ALA A 178 18.21 2.42 11.62
CA ALA A 178 18.39 1.83 10.29
C ALA A 178 19.85 1.97 9.83
N PRO A 179 20.37 1.03 9.02
CA PRO A 179 21.67 1.18 8.36
C PRO A 179 21.78 2.51 7.60
N ARG A 180 23.01 3.03 7.50
CA ARG A 180 23.26 4.39 6.96
C ARG A 180 22.94 4.49 5.48
N ARG A 181 23.17 3.42 4.72
CA ARG A 181 22.81 3.28 3.31
C ARG A 181 21.96 2.04 3.12
N LEU A 182 21.18 2.01 2.05
CA LEU A 182 20.35 0.84 1.73
C LEU A 182 21.20 -0.43 1.53
N GLN A 183 22.40 -0.29 0.95
CA GLN A 183 23.31 -1.42 0.71
C GLN A 183 23.93 -1.97 2.00
N ASP A 184 23.94 -1.20 3.09
CA ASP A 184 24.52 -1.64 4.36
C ASP A 184 23.67 -2.73 5.06
N TRP A 185 22.47 -3.01 4.56
CA TRP A 185 21.67 -4.16 4.98
C TRP A 185 22.32 -5.50 4.58
N GLU A 186 23.14 -5.53 3.53
CA GLU A 186 23.81 -6.74 3.03
C GLU A 186 24.71 -7.38 4.09
N ALA A 187 25.46 -6.55 4.82
CA ALA A 187 26.35 -7.00 5.90
C ALA A 187 25.59 -7.60 7.10
N LEU A 188 24.25 -7.60 7.07
CA LEU A 188 23.38 -8.17 8.10
C LEU A 188 22.61 -9.40 7.61
N GLU A 189 22.84 -9.86 6.37
CA GLU A 189 22.14 -10.99 5.77
C GLU A 189 22.16 -12.22 6.67
N GLY A 190 20.99 -12.81 6.94
CA GLY A 190 20.87 -14.04 7.74
C GLY A 190 21.19 -13.87 9.22
N MET A 191 21.74 -12.73 9.64
CA MET A 191 22.17 -12.51 11.01
C MET A 191 20.98 -12.42 11.96
N TRP A 192 21.19 -12.87 13.20
CA TRP A 192 20.24 -12.69 14.28
C TRP A 192 20.35 -11.28 14.85
N ILE A 193 19.27 -10.51 14.64
CA ILE A 193 19.20 -9.09 14.95
C ILE A 193 18.22 -8.86 16.11
N ARG A 194 18.60 -7.95 17.00
CA ARG A 194 17.70 -7.31 17.96
C ARG A 194 17.63 -5.82 17.70
N ILE A 195 16.43 -5.31 17.51
CA ILE A 195 16.18 -3.90 17.25
C ILE A 195 15.84 -3.24 18.59
N LYS A 196 16.74 -2.35 19.02
CA LYS A 196 16.64 -1.60 20.28
C LYS A 196 15.89 -0.28 20.12
N ALA A 197 15.87 0.26 18.91
CA ALA A 197 15.00 1.38 18.57
C ALA A 197 13.54 0.93 18.44
N PRO A 198 12.57 1.79 18.77
CA PRO A 198 11.18 1.51 18.49
C PRO A 198 10.94 1.47 16.98
N LEU A 199 10.26 0.43 16.50
CA LEU A 199 9.77 0.37 15.13
C LEU A 199 8.35 0.90 15.06
N THR A 200 8.07 1.79 14.13
CA THR A 200 6.70 2.27 13.88
C THR A 200 6.02 1.34 12.89
N VAL A 201 4.81 0.87 13.21
CA VAL A 201 3.95 0.18 12.24
C VAL A 201 3.54 1.19 11.18
N THR A 202 3.89 0.91 9.94
CA THR A 202 3.58 1.78 8.80
C THR A 202 2.61 1.12 7.85
N GLY A 203 2.46 -0.21 7.86
CA GLY A 203 1.45 -0.95 7.09
C GLY A 203 1.07 -2.28 7.73
N ASN A 204 -0.21 -2.66 7.60
CA ASN A 204 -0.80 -3.82 8.29
C ASN A 204 -1.77 -4.63 7.38
N ALA A 205 -1.74 -4.40 6.07
CA ALA A 205 -2.65 -5.03 5.11
C ALA A 205 -2.47 -6.56 5.02
N SER A 206 -1.22 -7.04 5.12
CA SER A 206 -0.89 -8.47 5.08
C SER A 206 -0.96 -9.17 6.43
N LEU A 207 -1.24 -8.46 7.52
CA LEU A 207 -1.18 -9.01 8.88
C LEU A 207 -2.09 -10.23 9.05
N HIS A 208 -3.34 -10.11 8.63
CA HIS A 208 -4.30 -11.20 8.73
C HIS A 208 -4.00 -12.32 7.72
N SER A 209 -3.54 -11.97 6.52
CA SER A 209 -3.39 -12.94 5.44
C SER A 209 -2.11 -13.75 5.56
N TYR A 210 -1.04 -13.16 6.09
CA TYR A 210 0.31 -13.72 6.07
C TYR A 210 1.09 -13.50 7.37
N GLY A 211 0.52 -12.85 8.38
CA GLY A 211 1.23 -12.55 9.63
C GLY A 211 2.30 -11.46 9.48
N GLU A 212 2.19 -10.64 8.44
CA GLU A 212 3.22 -9.66 8.06
C GLU A 212 2.86 -8.23 8.50
N LEU A 213 3.85 -7.48 8.99
CA LEU A 213 3.75 -6.05 9.31
C LEU A 213 4.83 -5.27 8.58
N VAL A 214 4.45 -4.22 7.85
CA VAL A 214 5.41 -3.24 7.36
C VAL A 214 5.70 -2.28 8.50
N THR A 215 6.97 -2.17 8.87
CA THR A 215 7.44 -1.29 9.93
C THR A 215 8.57 -0.41 9.42
N ALA A 216 8.87 0.67 10.15
CA ALA A 216 9.98 1.53 9.83
C ALA A 216 10.68 2.09 11.06
N PHE A 217 11.98 2.33 10.89
CA PHE A 217 12.74 3.22 11.76
C PHE A 217 12.32 4.69 11.53
N ASP A 218 12.49 5.51 12.57
CA ASP A 218 12.30 6.97 12.50
C ASP A 218 10.88 7.42 12.09
N GLY A 219 9.86 6.66 12.50
CA GLY A 219 8.46 7.04 12.33
C GLY A 219 7.83 6.59 11.03
N GLU A 220 6.81 7.33 10.61
CA GLU A 220 5.99 7.00 9.45
C GLU A 220 6.73 7.15 8.11
N LEU A 221 6.37 6.31 7.14
CA LEU A 221 6.79 6.44 5.75
C LEU A 221 5.73 7.21 4.96
N PHE A 222 6.18 8.14 4.12
CA PHE A 222 5.30 8.91 3.25
C PHE A 222 5.48 8.50 1.78
N ASN A 223 4.41 8.58 1.00
CA ASN A 223 4.53 8.47 -0.45
C ASN A 223 5.45 9.61 -0.95
N PRO A 224 6.49 9.32 -1.75
CA PRO A 224 7.40 10.35 -2.22
C PRO A 224 6.74 11.50 -2.98
N THR A 225 5.72 11.21 -3.79
CA THR A 225 4.98 12.23 -4.56
C THR A 225 3.89 12.94 -3.75
N GLU A 226 3.71 12.59 -2.47
CA GLU A 226 2.98 13.43 -1.52
C GLU A 226 3.82 14.62 -1.08
N LEU A 227 5.12 14.42 -0.85
CA LEU A 227 6.00 15.44 -0.27
C LEU A 227 6.84 16.19 -1.31
N HIS A 228 7.17 15.55 -2.43
CA HIS A 228 8.04 16.11 -3.44
C HIS A 228 7.51 15.86 -4.85
N PRO A 229 7.59 16.84 -5.76
CA PRO A 229 7.31 16.58 -7.17
C PRO A 229 8.22 15.48 -7.73
N PRO A 230 7.79 14.79 -8.79
CA PRO A 230 8.64 13.84 -9.51
C PRO A 230 10.02 14.44 -9.81
N GLY A 231 11.08 13.78 -9.34
CA GLY A 231 12.44 14.27 -9.50
C GLY A 231 13.42 13.75 -8.46
N PRO A 232 14.61 14.37 -8.33
CA PRO A 232 15.66 13.91 -7.42
C PRO A 232 15.23 13.80 -5.96
N LYS A 233 14.40 14.74 -5.46
CA LYS A 233 13.93 14.73 -4.07
C LYS A 233 12.95 13.58 -3.79
N SER A 234 12.02 13.30 -4.72
CA SER A 234 11.11 12.16 -4.56
C SER A 234 11.87 10.83 -4.64
N ARG A 235 12.87 10.70 -5.52
CA ARG A 235 13.75 9.52 -5.57
C ARG A 235 14.56 9.33 -4.28
N ALA A 236 15.15 10.40 -3.75
CA ALA A 236 15.89 10.34 -2.50
C ALA A 236 15.00 9.90 -1.31
N LEU A 237 13.75 10.38 -1.25
CA LEU A 237 12.78 9.93 -0.25
C LEU A 237 12.33 8.48 -0.47
N ALA A 238 12.22 8.02 -1.73
CA ALA A 238 11.93 6.62 -2.03
C ALA A 238 13.07 5.69 -1.55
N GLU A 239 14.32 6.06 -1.80
CA GLU A 239 15.50 5.35 -1.32
C GLU A 239 15.58 5.35 0.21
N ASP A 240 15.29 6.49 0.86
CA ASP A 240 15.24 6.58 2.32
C ASP A 240 14.13 5.71 2.93
N ASN A 241 12.93 5.71 2.32
CA ASN A 241 11.85 4.82 2.74
C ASN A 241 12.27 3.36 2.66
N LEU A 242 12.96 2.95 1.59
CA LEU A 242 13.51 1.59 1.50
C LEU A 242 14.54 1.36 2.62
N ARG A 243 15.50 2.27 2.80
CA ARG A 243 16.53 2.13 3.83
C ARG A 243 15.96 1.94 5.24
N ARG A 244 14.87 2.63 5.58
CA ARG A 244 14.22 2.58 6.90
C ARG A 244 13.13 1.52 7.05
N SER A 245 12.59 0.98 5.95
CA SER A 245 11.51 0.00 5.98
C SER A 245 12.03 -1.41 6.29
N LEU A 246 11.31 -2.10 7.17
CA LEU A 246 11.53 -3.50 7.52
C LEU A 246 10.20 -4.24 7.60
N LEU A 247 10.06 -5.35 6.89
CA LEU A 247 8.89 -6.22 7.00
C LEU A 247 9.10 -7.19 8.17
N LEU A 248 8.20 -7.23 9.15
CA LEU A 248 8.20 -8.28 10.16
C LEU A 248 7.36 -9.45 9.62
N ASP A 249 7.90 -10.66 9.69
CA ASP A 249 7.31 -11.89 9.13
C ASP A 249 7.28 -12.99 10.19
N ASP A 250 6.25 -13.81 10.15
CA ASP A 250 5.98 -14.89 11.11
C ASP A 250 6.65 -16.22 10.74
N ALA A 251 7.38 -16.25 9.62
CA ALA A 251 8.12 -17.37 9.08
C ALA A 251 7.28 -18.61 8.72
N ARG A 252 5.95 -18.50 8.54
CA ARG A 252 5.05 -19.60 8.16
C ARG A 252 4.58 -19.45 6.73
N GLN A 253 4.41 -20.57 6.00
CA GLN A 253 3.88 -20.58 4.62
C GLN A 253 2.35 -20.54 4.51
N SER A 254 1.64 -20.87 5.59
CA SER A 254 0.19 -20.84 5.62
C SER A 254 -0.34 -19.42 5.46
N SER A 255 -1.41 -19.26 4.69
CA SER A 255 -2.19 -18.02 4.71
C SER A 255 -3.27 -18.06 5.79
N HIS A 256 -3.80 -16.90 6.18
CA HIS A 256 -4.93 -16.75 7.10
C HIS A 256 -4.68 -17.43 8.46
N PRO A 257 -3.55 -17.16 9.14
CA PRO A 257 -3.27 -17.79 10.42
C PRO A 257 -4.35 -17.47 11.47
N GLU A 258 -4.87 -18.51 12.12
CA GLU A 258 -5.83 -18.38 13.23
C GLU A 258 -5.22 -17.70 14.46
N ARG A 259 -3.89 -17.74 14.58
CA ARG A 259 -3.12 -17.08 15.63
C ARG A 259 -1.86 -16.46 15.07
N LEU A 260 -1.54 -15.25 15.52
CA LEU A 260 -0.24 -14.60 15.33
C LEU A 260 0.64 -14.93 16.54
N TRP A 261 1.57 -15.87 16.38
CA TRP A 261 2.33 -16.44 17.51
C TRP A 261 3.22 -15.40 18.20
N PHE A 262 3.60 -14.35 17.48
CA PHE A 262 4.43 -13.25 17.97
C PHE A 262 3.64 -12.20 18.77
N LEU A 263 2.32 -12.35 18.88
CA LEU A 263 1.44 -11.53 19.70
C LEU A 263 0.86 -12.35 20.88
N GLU A 264 0.47 -11.66 21.94
CA GLU A 264 -0.26 -12.29 23.05
C GLU A 264 -1.69 -12.66 22.67
N GLN A 265 -2.35 -11.81 21.89
CA GLN A 265 -3.70 -12.01 21.36
C GLN A 265 -3.83 -11.52 19.92
N MET A 266 -4.90 -11.93 19.25
CA MET A 266 -5.26 -11.35 17.96
C MET A 266 -5.66 -9.88 18.14
N PRO A 267 -5.33 -8.98 17.21
CA PRO A 267 -5.72 -7.58 17.31
C PRO A 267 -7.24 -7.40 17.46
N ASP A 268 -7.62 -6.53 18.38
CA ASP A 268 -9.00 -6.09 18.61
C ASP A 268 -9.08 -4.54 18.61
N ALA A 269 -10.25 -4.00 18.92
CA ALA A 269 -10.50 -2.57 18.89
C ALA A 269 -9.63 -1.75 19.86
N GLU A 270 -9.22 -2.34 20.99
CA GLU A 270 -8.40 -1.69 22.02
C GLU A 270 -6.90 -1.95 21.78
N HIS A 271 -6.56 -3.10 21.21
CA HIS A 271 -5.20 -3.55 20.93
C HIS A 271 -4.91 -3.57 19.42
N SER A 272 -5.34 -2.51 18.72
CA SER A 272 -5.18 -2.44 17.27
C SER A 272 -3.71 -2.26 16.87
N LEU A 273 -3.30 -2.91 15.77
CA LEU A 273 -2.00 -2.65 15.13
C LEU A 273 -2.14 -1.66 13.98
N ARG A 274 -2.92 -0.59 14.21
CA ARG A 274 -3.07 0.49 13.24
C ARG A 274 -1.73 1.18 13.00
N ALA A 275 -1.58 1.77 11.82
CA ALA A 275 -0.38 2.54 11.51
C ALA A 275 -0.18 3.67 12.53
N GLY A 276 1.07 3.85 12.96
CA GLY A 276 1.45 4.71 14.07
C GLY A 276 1.75 3.97 15.38
N SER A 277 1.28 2.73 15.56
CA SER A 277 1.65 1.91 16.72
C SER A 277 3.17 1.67 16.76
N ARG A 278 3.77 1.60 17.94
CA ARG A 278 5.22 1.42 18.12
C ARG A 278 5.53 0.08 18.77
N LEU A 279 6.50 -0.63 18.20
CA LEU A 279 6.93 -1.95 18.62
C LEU A 279 8.32 -1.87 19.26
N PHE A 280 8.50 -2.51 20.40
CA PHE A 280 9.75 -2.54 21.15
C PHE A 280 10.28 -3.97 21.29
N ASP A 281 11.59 -4.09 21.52
CA ASP A 281 12.31 -5.37 21.69
C ASP A 281 12.04 -6.37 20.54
N VAL A 282 12.05 -5.88 19.30
CA VAL A 282 11.82 -6.71 18.12
C VAL A 282 13.07 -7.53 17.80
N GLU A 283 12.92 -8.84 17.66
CA GLU A 283 14.03 -9.77 17.45
C GLU A 283 13.70 -10.80 16.36
N GLY A 284 14.66 -11.03 15.47
CA GLY A 284 14.52 -12.04 14.43
C GLY A 284 15.79 -12.19 13.59
N VAL A 285 15.72 -13.01 12.55
CA VAL A 285 16.82 -13.17 11.58
C VAL A 285 16.49 -12.41 10.30
N LEU A 286 17.47 -11.70 9.75
CA LEU A 286 17.26 -10.94 8.51
C LEU A 286 17.21 -11.90 7.31
N ASP A 287 16.14 -11.78 6.53
CA ASP A 287 15.90 -12.52 5.30
C ASP A 287 15.63 -11.50 4.20
N GLN A 288 16.50 -11.48 3.19
CA GLN A 288 16.44 -10.50 2.10
C GLN A 288 16.06 -11.10 0.75
N ARG A 289 15.69 -12.39 0.71
CA ARG A 289 15.25 -13.05 -0.52
C ARG A 289 14.12 -12.27 -1.21
N PHE A 290 14.19 -12.18 -2.52
CA PHE A 290 13.13 -11.59 -3.37
C PHE A 290 12.93 -10.07 -3.14
N GLY A 291 13.99 -9.33 -2.82
CA GLY A 291 13.99 -7.86 -2.88
C GLY A 291 13.46 -7.11 -1.65
N GLN A 292 12.88 -7.80 -0.67
CA GLN A 292 12.37 -7.17 0.56
C GLN A 292 13.23 -7.56 1.76
N ARG A 293 13.62 -6.57 2.57
CA ARG A 293 14.23 -6.81 3.88
C ARG A 293 13.13 -7.28 4.84
N ARG A 294 13.15 -8.56 5.17
CA ARG A 294 12.24 -9.19 6.14
C ARG A 294 13.01 -9.56 7.39
N LEU A 295 12.42 -9.33 8.55
CA LEU A 295 12.88 -9.89 9.80
C LEU A 295 11.96 -11.05 10.15
N GLN A 296 12.48 -12.27 9.98
CA GLN A 296 11.78 -13.48 10.38
C GLN A 296 11.81 -13.55 11.90
N LEU A 297 10.68 -13.26 12.54
CA LEU A 297 10.61 -13.12 13.99
C LEU A 297 11.05 -14.43 14.68
N THR A 298 11.86 -14.31 15.72
CA THR A 298 12.32 -15.46 16.53
C THR A 298 11.79 -15.45 17.97
N ALA A 299 11.07 -14.38 18.33
CA ALA A 299 10.47 -14.16 19.62
C ALA A 299 9.14 -13.40 19.46
N LYS A 300 8.33 -13.39 20.53
CA LYS A 300 7.20 -12.47 20.61
C LYS A 300 7.69 -11.03 20.60
N LEU A 301 6.86 -10.12 20.11
CA LEU A 301 7.10 -8.69 20.30
C LEU A 301 7.12 -8.38 21.80
N GLY A 302 7.96 -7.42 22.20
CA GLY A 302 7.99 -6.92 23.56
C GLY A 302 6.80 -6.00 23.84
N THR A 303 7.08 -4.79 24.34
CA THR A 303 6.04 -3.78 24.52
C THR A 303 5.49 -3.33 23.16
N ILE A 304 4.16 -3.17 23.10
CA ILE A 304 3.46 -2.55 21.97
C ILE A 304 2.77 -1.30 22.52
N GLU A 305 3.17 -0.13 22.04
CA GLU A 305 2.43 1.11 22.23
C GLU A 305 1.42 1.23 21.09
N HIS A 306 0.15 0.98 21.39
CA HIS A 306 -0.91 1.06 20.40
C HIS A 306 -1.22 2.52 20.06
N ALA A 307 -1.26 2.85 18.77
CA ALA A 307 -1.76 4.14 18.33
C ALA A 307 -3.26 4.24 18.61
N GLU A 308 -3.67 5.40 19.13
CA GLU A 308 -5.07 5.66 19.45
C GLU A 308 -5.90 5.91 18.19
N ARG A 309 -7.18 5.51 18.27
CA ARG A 309 -8.19 5.85 17.26
C ARG A 309 -8.61 7.31 17.43
N PRO A 310 -8.36 8.20 16.46
CA PRO A 310 -8.68 9.60 16.61
C PRO A 310 -10.20 9.82 16.61
N PRO A 311 -10.74 10.62 17.54
CA PRO A 311 -12.16 10.91 17.57
C PRO A 311 -12.61 11.66 16.28
N PRO A 312 -13.93 11.68 15.98
CA PRO A 312 -14.46 12.47 14.88
C PRO A 312 -14.04 13.94 14.99
N PRO A 313 -13.77 14.62 13.86
CA PRO A 313 -13.27 15.99 13.87
C PRO A 313 -14.32 16.98 14.42
N SER A 314 -13.92 17.72 15.45
CA SER A 314 -14.62 18.93 15.89
C SER A 314 -14.18 20.13 15.04
N GLY A 315 -15.01 21.17 14.99
CA GLY A 315 -14.73 22.39 14.24
C GLY A 315 -15.78 23.47 14.54
N PRO A 316 -15.57 24.69 14.04
CA PRO A 316 -16.53 25.77 14.19
C PRO A 316 -17.89 25.43 13.55
N GLU A 317 -18.91 26.20 13.91
CA GLU A 317 -20.19 26.19 13.20
C GLU A 317 -20.02 26.77 11.79
N GLY A 318 -20.80 26.25 10.85
CA GLY A 318 -20.74 26.63 9.43
C GLY A 318 -21.17 25.47 8.54
N LEU A 319 -21.19 25.72 7.22
CA LEU A 319 -21.52 24.70 6.22
C LEU A 319 -20.44 23.61 6.19
N ARG A 320 -20.81 22.37 6.49
CA ARG A 320 -19.92 21.20 6.51
C ARG A 320 -19.99 20.47 5.17
N VAL A 321 -18.90 20.42 4.42
CA VAL A 321 -18.81 19.67 3.15
C VAL A 321 -17.74 18.58 3.26
N ALA A 322 -18.14 17.32 3.05
CA ALA A 322 -17.25 16.16 3.18
C ALA A 322 -17.03 15.43 1.86
N GLY A 323 -15.84 14.87 1.68
CA GLY A 323 -15.49 13.93 0.60
C GLY A 323 -15.25 12.54 1.20
N ILE A 324 -15.95 11.53 0.69
CA ILE A 324 -15.96 10.19 1.29
C ILE A 324 -15.95 9.13 0.18
N ASN A 325 -14.88 8.34 0.12
CA ASN A 325 -14.82 7.13 -0.68
C ASN A 325 -15.44 5.96 0.10
N LEU A 326 -16.43 5.26 -0.48
CA LEU A 326 -17.22 4.21 0.18
C LEU A 326 -16.64 2.79 0.05
N HIS A 327 -15.50 2.62 -0.63
CA HIS A 327 -14.80 1.34 -0.80
C HIS A 327 -15.68 0.25 -1.47
N ASN A 328 -16.19 0.54 -2.66
CA ASN A 328 -17.12 -0.27 -3.45
C ASN A 328 -18.37 -0.66 -2.63
N LEU A 329 -19.27 0.28 -2.36
CA LEU A 329 -20.54 -0.02 -1.71
C LEU A 329 -21.51 -0.67 -2.71
N PHE A 330 -21.51 -2.00 -2.77
CA PHE A 330 -22.36 -2.80 -3.66
C PHE A 330 -23.36 -3.63 -2.86
N ASN A 331 -24.65 -3.58 -3.23
CA ASN A 331 -25.73 -4.14 -2.42
C ASN A 331 -26.35 -5.44 -2.98
N GLY A 332 -25.83 -5.96 -4.10
CA GLY A 332 -26.33 -7.16 -4.76
C GLY A 332 -27.50 -6.86 -5.68
N ASP A 333 -28.66 -7.47 -5.45
CA ASP A 333 -29.89 -7.21 -6.21
C ASP A 333 -30.84 -6.20 -5.52
N GLY A 334 -30.38 -5.55 -4.45
CA GLY A 334 -31.17 -4.68 -3.57
C GLY A 334 -32.31 -5.39 -2.82
N ARG A 335 -32.40 -6.72 -2.90
CA ARG A 335 -33.43 -7.57 -2.25
C ARG A 335 -32.83 -8.60 -1.30
N GLY A 336 -31.54 -8.44 -0.98
CA GLY A 336 -30.79 -9.34 -0.10
C GLY A 336 -30.23 -10.57 -0.81
N LYS A 337 -30.21 -10.61 -2.14
CA LYS A 337 -29.52 -11.63 -2.96
C LYS A 337 -28.48 -10.94 -3.86
N GLY A 338 -27.95 -11.65 -4.87
CA GLY A 338 -26.98 -11.08 -5.81
C GLY A 338 -25.53 -11.05 -5.31
N PHE A 339 -25.23 -11.82 -4.26
CA PHE A 339 -23.88 -11.97 -3.71
C PHE A 339 -23.21 -13.28 -4.17
N PRO A 340 -21.87 -13.32 -4.32
CA PRO A 340 -20.95 -12.19 -4.21
C PRO A 340 -21.16 -11.19 -5.36
N THR A 341 -21.01 -9.91 -5.06
CA THR A 341 -21.04 -8.85 -6.08
C THR A 341 -19.72 -8.85 -6.86
N GLU A 342 -19.70 -8.17 -8.01
CA GLU A 342 -18.46 -8.05 -8.82
C GLU A 342 -17.34 -7.29 -8.09
N ARG A 343 -17.71 -6.37 -7.18
CA ARG A 343 -16.83 -5.59 -6.32
C ARG A 343 -17.51 -5.38 -4.97
N GLY A 344 -16.75 -5.07 -3.93
CA GLY A 344 -17.32 -4.80 -2.61
C GLY A 344 -17.58 -6.05 -1.77
N ALA A 345 -18.82 -6.20 -1.29
CA ALA A 345 -19.21 -7.24 -0.33
C ALA A 345 -19.48 -8.61 -0.96
N ALA A 346 -18.94 -9.68 -0.37
CA ALA A 346 -19.17 -11.05 -0.85
C ALA A 346 -20.46 -11.67 -0.31
N SER A 347 -21.14 -11.01 0.64
CA SER A 347 -22.39 -11.49 1.25
C SER A 347 -23.25 -10.34 1.77
N LEU A 348 -24.55 -10.59 1.98
CA LEU A 348 -25.46 -9.62 2.61
C LEU A 348 -24.98 -9.18 4.00
N ALA A 349 -24.35 -10.07 4.76
CA ALA A 349 -23.82 -9.75 6.08
C ALA A 349 -22.62 -8.79 6.00
N GLU A 350 -21.73 -8.99 5.02
CA GLU A 350 -20.63 -8.06 4.74
C GLU A 350 -21.15 -6.70 4.28
N TYR A 351 -22.13 -6.67 3.37
CA TYR A 351 -22.75 -5.43 2.90
C TYR A 351 -23.38 -4.63 4.05
N ARG A 352 -24.18 -5.29 4.89
CA ARG A 352 -24.80 -4.62 6.06
C ARG A 352 -23.75 -4.05 7.00
N ARG A 353 -22.67 -4.78 7.28
CA ARG A 353 -21.56 -4.23 8.08
C ARG A 353 -20.93 -3.02 7.42
N GLN A 354 -20.65 -3.07 6.11
CA GLN A 354 -20.09 -1.93 5.38
C GLN A 354 -20.99 -0.71 5.48
N ARG A 355 -22.27 -0.87 5.14
CA ARG A 355 -23.29 0.17 5.21
C ARG A 355 -23.39 0.75 6.62
N ASP A 356 -23.52 -0.09 7.65
CA ASP A 356 -23.71 0.39 9.03
C ASP A 356 -22.48 1.15 9.53
N LYS A 357 -21.25 0.71 9.18
CA LYS A 357 -20.01 1.45 9.45
C LYS A 357 -19.97 2.81 8.74
N LEU A 358 -20.36 2.85 7.45
CA LEU A 358 -20.43 4.09 6.67
C LEU A 358 -21.49 5.05 7.24
N VAL A 359 -22.64 4.54 7.70
CA VAL A 359 -23.66 5.35 8.38
C VAL A 359 -23.11 5.95 9.67
N GLN A 360 -22.35 5.20 10.49
CA GLN A 360 -21.69 5.76 11.68
C GLN A 360 -20.63 6.82 11.30
N LEU A 361 -19.82 6.58 10.27
CA LEU A 361 -18.81 7.51 9.79
C LEU A 361 -19.44 8.84 9.33
N ILE A 362 -20.47 8.77 8.47
CA ILE A 362 -21.16 9.97 7.95
C ILE A 362 -21.89 10.69 9.08
N SER A 363 -22.56 9.94 9.97
CA SER A 363 -23.26 10.53 11.13
C SER A 363 -22.30 11.23 12.09
N ALA A 364 -21.08 10.71 12.28
CA ALA A 364 -20.07 11.33 13.13
C ALA A 364 -19.47 12.60 12.48
N LEU A 365 -19.25 12.59 11.16
CA LEU A 365 -18.80 13.76 10.42
C LEU A 365 -19.84 14.89 10.39
N ARG A 366 -21.14 14.54 10.43
CA ARG A 366 -22.27 15.48 10.33
C ARG A 366 -22.14 16.43 9.13
N PRO A 367 -21.94 15.94 7.89
CA PRO A 367 -21.87 16.81 6.73
C PRO A 367 -23.25 17.45 6.43
N ASP A 368 -23.26 18.69 5.97
CA ASP A 368 -24.44 19.26 5.33
C ASP A 368 -24.49 18.87 3.85
N ILE A 369 -23.33 18.64 3.23
CA ILE A 369 -23.16 18.05 1.90
C ILE A 369 -22.06 16.98 1.96
N ALA A 370 -22.31 15.80 1.39
CA ALA A 370 -21.27 14.78 1.19
C ALA A 370 -21.13 14.41 -0.29
N ALA A 371 -19.92 14.56 -0.80
CA ALA A 371 -19.47 14.03 -2.08
C ALA A 371 -18.95 12.61 -1.87
N LEU A 372 -19.64 11.64 -2.47
CA LEU A 372 -19.38 10.22 -2.32
C LEU A 372 -18.70 9.70 -3.58
N SER A 373 -17.69 8.85 -3.44
CA SER A 373 -17.11 8.06 -4.52
C SER A 373 -17.22 6.56 -4.20
N GLU A 374 -16.98 5.70 -5.20
CA GLU A 374 -17.08 4.24 -5.05
C GLU A 374 -18.50 3.75 -4.67
N VAL A 375 -19.51 4.47 -5.16
CA VAL A 375 -20.94 4.08 -5.09
C VAL A 375 -21.24 3.14 -6.25
N GLU A 376 -21.94 2.03 -6.02
CA GLU A 376 -22.43 1.17 -7.12
C GLU A 376 -23.29 1.98 -8.11
N ASN A 377 -23.12 1.71 -9.40
CA ASN A 377 -23.85 2.36 -10.48
C ASN A 377 -25.11 1.55 -10.87
N ASP A 378 -25.97 1.33 -9.87
CA ASP A 378 -27.20 0.55 -9.98
C ASP A 378 -28.46 1.41 -10.16
N GLY A 379 -28.32 2.73 -10.25
CA GLY A 379 -29.38 3.70 -10.46
C GLY A 379 -29.79 4.44 -9.18
N ASN A 380 -30.98 5.04 -9.18
CA ASN A 380 -31.48 5.90 -8.09
C ASN A 380 -32.80 5.39 -7.48
N ASP A 381 -33.22 4.17 -7.81
CA ASP A 381 -34.49 3.63 -7.30
C ASP A 381 -34.37 3.14 -5.84
N ALA A 382 -35.48 2.72 -5.25
CA ALA A 382 -35.52 2.28 -3.85
C ALA A 382 -34.66 1.03 -3.55
N LYS A 383 -34.15 0.33 -4.57
CA LYS A 383 -33.28 -0.83 -4.43
C LYS A 383 -31.81 -0.49 -4.61
N ALA A 384 -31.48 0.74 -5.03
CA ALA A 384 -30.11 1.14 -5.26
C ALA A 384 -29.29 1.16 -3.96
N ALA A 385 -27.99 0.87 -4.03
CA ALA A 385 -27.07 0.90 -2.89
C ALA A 385 -27.07 2.27 -2.20
N ILE A 386 -27.09 3.35 -2.99
CA ILE A 386 -27.16 4.72 -2.46
C ILE A 386 -28.47 5.00 -1.71
N SER A 387 -29.58 4.42 -2.16
CA SER A 387 -30.90 4.61 -1.55
C SER A 387 -30.99 3.90 -0.20
N ASP A 388 -30.42 2.70 -0.09
CA ASP A 388 -30.35 1.97 1.19
C ASP A 388 -29.45 2.69 2.20
N LEU A 389 -28.30 3.19 1.77
CA LEU A 389 -27.43 4.03 2.61
C LEU A 389 -28.18 5.28 3.11
N LEU A 390 -28.87 5.98 2.21
CA LEU A 390 -29.61 7.19 2.53
C LEU A 390 -30.76 6.92 3.52
N ALA A 391 -31.46 5.80 3.36
CA ALA A 391 -32.56 5.41 4.24
C ALA A 391 -32.07 5.20 5.68
N GLU A 392 -30.97 4.47 5.89
CA GLU A 392 -30.42 4.25 7.23
C GLU A 392 -29.80 5.52 7.83
N LEU A 393 -29.15 6.35 7.00
CA LEU A 393 -28.62 7.64 7.44
C LEU A 393 -29.74 8.57 7.91
N ASN A 394 -30.86 8.63 7.19
CA ASN A 394 -32.01 9.44 7.57
C ASN A 394 -32.72 8.92 8.82
N LYS A 395 -32.79 7.59 8.99
CA LYS A 395 -33.28 6.98 10.21
C LYS A 395 -32.42 7.36 11.42
N GLN A 396 -31.10 7.31 11.29
CA GLN A 396 -30.18 7.71 12.36
C GLN A 396 -30.26 9.20 12.66
N LEU A 397 -30.33 10.05 11.62
CA LEU A 397 -30.48 11.50 11.76
C LEU A 397 -31.77 11.86 12.51
N LEU A 398 -32.90 11.25 12.12
CA LEU A 398 -34.19 11.49 12.77
C LEU A 398 -34.17 11.06 14.24
N ALA A 399 -33.55 9.91 14.55
CA ALA A 399 -33.48 9.38 15.91
C ALA A 399 -32.71 10.28 16.89
N VAL A 400 -31.77 11.11 16.41
CA VAL A 400 -30.99 12.05 17.23
C VAL A 400 -31.47 13.50 17.13
N SER A 401 -32.46 13.77 16.30
CA SER A 401 -32.95 15.13 16.05
C SER A 401 -34.17 15.46 16.92
N SER A 402 -34.22 16.71 17.38
CA SER A 402 -35.45 17.29 17.94
C SER A 402 -36.16 18.04 16.82
N VAL A 403 -37.36 17.58 16.44
CA VAL A 403 -38.15 18.20 15.37
C VAL A 403 -39.26 19.05 16.00
N PRO A 404 -39.22 20.39 15.86
CA PRO A 404 -40.31 21.25 16.31
C PRO A 404 -41.63 20.87 15.65
N GLU A 405 -42.75 21.08 16.36
CA GLU A 405 -44.07 20.85 15.80
C GLU A 405 -44.30 21.73 14.55
N GLY A 406 -44.67 21.09 13.44
CA GLY A 406 -44.89 21.77 12.15
C GLY A 406 -43.64 22.02 11.30
N ALA A 407 -42.44 21.69 11.78
CA ALA A 407 -41.22 21.77 10.96
C ALA A 407 -41.03 20.51 10.09
N GLU A 408 -40.43 20.66 8.91
CA GLU A 408 -39.98 19.49 8.15
C GLU A 408 -38.86 18.76 8.92
N PRO A 409 -38.92 17.42 9.03
CA PRO A 409 -37.87 16.67 9.71
C PRO A 409 -36.56 16.75 8.92
N PRO A 410 -35.41 16.82 9.63
CA PRO A 410 -34.11 16.85 9.00
C PRO A 410 -33.88 15.57 8.21
N ARG A 411 -33.41 15.72 6.97
CA ARG A 411 -33.16 14.60 6.07
C ARG A 411 -32.06 14.93 5.10
N TYR A 412 -31.23 13.94 4.82
CA TYR A 412 -30.41 13.89 3.64
C TYR A 412 -31.27 13.55 2.42
N GLN A 413 -30.95 14.16 1.29
CA GLN A 413 -31.51 13.89 -0.02
C GLN A 413 -30.39 13.69 -1.03
N LEU A 414 -30.61 12.76 -1.97
CA LEU A 414 -29.72 12.54 -3.11
C LEU A 414 -29.93 13.64 -4.16
N VAL A 415 -28.85 14.19 -4.71
CA VAL A 415 -28.90 15.01 -5.93
C VAL A 415 -29.31 14.13 -7.10
N ALA A 416 -30.40 14.48 -7.79
CA ALA A 416 -30.97 13.70 -8.87
C ALA A 416 -30.11 13.81 -10.15
N ASP A 417 -29.17 12.90 -10.32
CA ASP A 417 -28.27 12.84 -11.49
C ASP A 417 -28.80 11.94 -12.61
N ALA A 418 -28.22 12.12 -13.80
CA ALA A 418 -28.46 11.21 -14.92
C ALA A 418 -27.81 9.85 -14.66
N ASP A 419 -28.56 8.77 -14.89
CA ASP A 419 -28.07 7.40 -14.78
C ASP A 419 -27.22 7.04 -16.02
N LEU A 420 -25.91 7.30 -15.96
CA LEU A 420 -25.01 7.17 -17.11
C LEU A 420 -24.51 5.73 -17.35
N ARG A 421 -24.45 4.88 -16.31
CA ARG A 421 -23.99 3.48 -16.33
C ARG A 421 -22.73 3.19 -17.18
N GLN A 422 -21.78 4.11 -17.22
CA GLN A 422 -20.54 3.96 -18.01
C GLN A 422 -19.45 3.13 -17.31
N ASP A 423 -19.51 3.01 -15.98
CA ASP A 423 -18.59 2.24 -15.13
C ASP A 423 -19.40 1.61 -13.97
N PRO A 424 -19.03 0.43 -13.45
CA PRO A 424 -19.66 -0.19 -12.28
C PRO A 424 -19.79 0.70 -11.05
N ILE A 425 -18.92 1.71 -10.92
CA ILE A 425 -18.95 2.69 -9.84
C ILE A 425 -19.15 4.11 -10.36
N ARG A 426 -19.77 4.95 -9.53
CA ARG A 426 -20.00 6.37 -9.80
C ARG A 426 -19.68 7.25 -8.59
N VAL A 427 -19.76 8.55 -8.81
CA VAL A 427 -19.83 9.55 -7.73
C VAL A 427 -21.29 9.87 -7.42
N ALA A 428 -21.56 10.36 -6.21
CA ALA A 428 -22.88 10.86 -5.82
C ALA A 428 -22.74 12.10 -4.91
N LEU A 429 -23.78 12.92 -4.85
CA LEU A 429 -23.89 14.02 -3.89
C LEU A 429 -25.14 13.83 -3.03
N ILE A 430 -24.99 13.83 -1.72
CA ILE A 430 -26.10 13.91 -0.77
C ILE A 430 -26.02 15.22 0.01
N TYR A 431 -27.17 15.79 0.38
CA TYR A 431 -27.24 17.07 1.09
C TYR A 431 -28.38 17.11 2.09
N ARG A 432 -28.26 17.96 3.11
CA ARG A 432 -29.32 18.24 4.11
C ARG A 432 -30.39 19.14 3.50
N ALA A 433 -31.53 18.56 3.13
CA ALA A 433 -32.62 19.27 2.46
C ALA A 433 -33.35 20.27 3.37
N ASP A 434 -33.20 20.14 4.68
CA ASP A 434 -33.70 21.10 5.67
C ASP A 434 -32.78 22.33 5.82
N LEU A 435 -31.54 22.26 5.34
CA LEU A 435 -30.56 23.36 5.43
C LEU A 435 -30.25 24.00 4.08
N LEU A 436 -30.43 23.27 2.98
CA LEU A 436 -29.94 23.67 1.66
C LEU A 436 -31.00 23.45 0.59
N GLN A 437 -30.99 24.36 -0.39
CA GLN A 437 -31.79 24.26 -1.61
C GLN A 437 -30.86 24.13 -2.82
N PRO A 438 -31.06 23.12 -3.69
CA PRO A 438 -30.41 23.07 -4.99
C PRO A 438 -30.75 24.30 -5.85
N VAL A 439 -29.78 24.76 -6.63
CA VAL A 439 -29.92 25.86 -7.59
C VAL A 439 -29.50 25.36 -8.96
N GLY A 440 -30.44 25.35 -9.91
CA GLY A 440 -30.25 24.77 -11.23
C GLY A 440 -30.22 23.24 -11.23
N GLU A 441 -30.26 22.67 -12.43
CA GLU A 441 -30.15 21.22 -12.62
C GLU A 441 -28.70 20.75 -12.37
N PRO A 442 -28.50 19.57 -11.77
CA PRO A 442 -27.18 18.98 -11.68
C PRO A 442 -26.67 18.58 -13.06
N LEU A 443 -25.35 18.59 -13.23
CA LEU A 443 -24.72 18.21 -14.49
C LEU A 443 -23.48 17.34 -14.28
N SER A 444 -23.32 16.32 -15.12
CA SER A 444 -22.14 15.47 -15.16
C SER A 444 -21.33 15.70 -16.43
N LEU A 445 -19.99 15.68 -16.31
CA LEU A 445 -19.09 15.76 -17.47
C LEU A 445 -18.80 14.35 -18.00
N ALA A 446 -19.62 13.85 -18.92
CA ALA A 446 -19.52 12.49 -19.46
C ALA A 446 -18.86 12.42 -20.86
N ARG A 447 -17.95 13.36 -21.16
CA ARG A 447 -17.27 13.50 -22.46
C ARG A 447 -15.76 13.69 -22.28
N GLY A 448 -15.01 13.52 -23.37
CA GLY A 448 -13.55 13.68 -23.37
C GLY A 448 -12.88 12.67 -22.40
N PRO A 449 -12.02 13.11 -21.46
CA PRO A 449 -11.32 12.20 -20.55
C PRO A 449 -12.24 11.45 -19.56
N PHE A 450 -13.53 11.78 -19.55
CA PHE A 450 -14.56 11.12 -18.74
C PHE A 450 -15.59 10.34 -19.58
N GLY A 451 -15.37 10.16 -20.88
CA GLY A 451 -16.17 9.24 -21.70
C GLY A 451 -15.74 7.78 -21.52
N ASP A 452 -16.61 6.84 -21.92
CA ASP A 452 -16.39 5.40 -22.07
C ASP A 452 -15.59 4.70 -20.96
N GLY A 453 -16.27 4.04 -20.00
CA GLY A 453 -15.59 3.26 -18.96
C GLY A 453 -14.86 4.12 -17.93
N ARG A 454 -15.31 5.37 -17.75
CA ARG A 454 -14.78 6.34 -16.79
C ARG A 454 -15.90 6.79 -15.85
N ARG A 455 -15.51 7.56 -14.83
CA ARG A 455 -16.37 7.99 -13.71
C ARG A 455 -16.59 9.51 -13.84
N PRO A 456 -17.67 9.96 -14.50
CA PRO A 456 -17.95 11.38 -14.70
C PRO A 456 -18.06 12.12 -13.36
N PRO A 457 -17.48 13.32 -13.22
CA PRO A 457 -17.72 14.17 -12.06
C PRO A 457 -19.16 14.70 -12.10
N LEU A 458 -19.72 15.01 -10.93
CA LEU A 458 -21.08 15.53 -10.76
C LEU A 458 -21.04 16.91 -10.09
N ALA A 459 -21.65 17.91 -10.71
CA ALA A 459 -21.79 19.26 -10.17
C ALA A 459 -23.23 19.55 -9.75
N GLN A 460 -23.40 20.14 -8.57
CA GLN A 460 -24.65 20.75 -8.12
C GLN A 460 -24.35 22.06 -7.41
N SER A 461 -25.12 23.10 -7.72
CA SER A 461 -25.09 24.33 -6.93
C SER A 461 -26.15 24.32 -5.85
N PHE A 462 -25.83 24.92 -4.71
CA PHE A 462 -26.68 25.02 -3.54
C PHE A 462 -26.72 26.45 -3.03
N ARG A 463 -27.78 26.79 -2.30
CA ARG A 463 -27.86 27.96 -1.42
C ARG A 463 -28.45 27.53 -0.08
N SER A 464 -28.30 28.34 0.96
CA SER A 464 -28.96 28.09 2.24
C SER A 464 -30.48 28.16 2.08
N ALA A 465 -31.22 27.35 2.84
CA ALA A 465 -32.68 27.28 2.76
C ALA A 465 -33.36 28.61 3.16
N ASP A 466 -32.68 29.43 3.96
CA ASP A 466 -33.09 30.79 4.36
C ASP A 466 -32.68 31.87 3.34
N GLY A 467 -31.96 31.51 2.27
CA GLY A 467 -31.54 32.40 1.20
C GLY A 467 -30.01 32.52 1.09
N GLY A 468 -29.53 33.62 0.51
CA GLY A 468 -28.10 33.87 0.33
C GLY A 468 -27.55 33.53 -1.05
N VAL A 469 -26.23 33.57 -1.15
CA VAL A 469 -25.49 33.46 -2.41
C VAL A 469 -25.22 31.99 -2.74
N PRO A 470 -25.49 31.53 -3.98
CA PRO A 470 -25.24 30.14 -4.34
C PRO A 470 -23.75 29.82 -4.38
N PHE A 471 -23.40 28.55 -4.20
CA PHE A 471 -22.07 27.98 -4.37
C PHE A 471 -22.17 26.61 -5.05
N THR A 472 -21.15 26.19 -5.78
CA THR A 472 -21.12 24.94 -6.54
C THR A 472 -20.22 23.92 -5.86
N VAL A 473 -20.73 22.69 -5.68
CA VAL A 473 -19.95 21.53 -5.23
C VAL A 473 -19.81 20.56 -6.39
N VAL A 474 -18.57 20.10 -6.63
CA VAL A 474 -18.23 19.14 -7.68
C VAL A 474 -17.61 17.90 -7.05
N ALA A 475 -18.34 16.79 -7.09
CA ALA A 475 -17.84 15.48 -6.70
C ALA A 475 -17.01 14.87 -7.84
N ASN A 476 -15.86 14.28 -7.53
CA ASN A 476 -14.98 13.67 -8.53
C ASN A 476 -14.42 12.32 -8.09
N HIS A 477 -14.02 11.52 -9.09
CA HIS A 477 -13.29 10.28 -8.88
C HIS A 477 -12.41 9.94 -10.11
N LEU A 478 -11.21 10.56 -10.18
CA LEU A 478 -10.32 10.40 -11.35
C LEU A 478 -9.77 8.98 -11.48
N LYS A 479 -9.29 8.60 -12.66
CA LYS A 479 -8.79 7.26 -12.97
C LYS A 479 -7.74 6.77 -11.96
N SER A 480 -7.92 5.53 -11.47
CA SER A 480 -6.98 4.90 -10.53
C SER A 480 -5.57 4.71 -11.11
N LYS A 481 -4.59 4.72 -10.21
CA LYS A 481 -3.14 4.54 -10.49
C LYS A 481 -2.78 3.11 -10.94
N GLY A 482 -3.68 2.15 -10.76
CA GLY A 482 -3.47 0.73 -11.09
C GLY A 482 -3.92 0.33 -12.50
N GLY A 483 -3.53 -0.89 -12.91
CA GLY A 483 -3.92 -1.51 -14.17
C GLY A 483 -3.27 -0.87 -15.39
N CYS A 484 -1.93 -0.94 -15.46
CA CYS A 484 -1.15 -0.27 -16.48
C CYS A 484 -1.49 -0.75 -17.90
N PRO A 485 -1.65 0.17 -18.86
CA PRO A 485 -1.92 -0.21 -20.24
C PRO A 485 -0.68 -0.80 -20.91
N SER A 486 -0.88 -1.77 -21.79
CA SER A 486 0.18 -2.39 -22.60
C SER A 486 0.20 -1.93 -24.06
N GLY A 487 -0.85 -1.23 -24.53
CA GLY A 487 -0.96 -0.75 -25.90
C GLY A 487 0.01 0.39 -26.24
N ASP A 488 0.42 0.50 -27.49
CA ASP A 488 1.37 1.53 -27.97
C ASP A 488 0.73 2.92 -28.10
N ASN A 489 -0.60 3.00 -28.21
CA ASN A 489 -1.35 4.26 -28.17
C ASN A 489 -1.52 4.83 -26.76
N GLU A 490 -1.11 4.09 -25.72
CA GLU A 490 -1.28 4.45 -24.30
C GLU A 490 0.06 4.76 -23.61
N LEU A 491 1.09 5.11 -24.38
CA LEU A 491 2.47 5.27 -23.88
C LEU A 491 2.58 6.22 -22.68
N GLY A 492 1.89 7.36 -22.68
CA GLY A 492 1.92 8.28 -21.54
C GLY A 492 0.99 7.90 -20.38
N ASN A 493 0.18 6.86 -20.55
CA ASN A 493 -0.58 6.22 -19.47
C ASN A 493 0.16 5.01 -18.84
N ARG A 494 1.30 4.59 -19.39
CA ARG A 494 2.21 3.63 -18.75
C ARG A 494 2.88 4.24 -17.52
N ASP A 495 3.36 3.40 -16.61
CA ASP A 495 4.19 3.85 -15.49
C ASP A 495 5.52 4.39 -16.05
N GLN A 496 5.85 5.63 -15.70
CA GLN A 496 7.09 6.28 -16.13
C GLN A 496 8.23 6.07 -15.11
N GLY A 497 7.98 5.36 -14.00
CA GLY A 497 8.96 5.13 -12.93
C GLY A 497 9.29 6.39 -12.13
N ASP A 498 8.44 7.41 -12.18
CA ASP A 498 8.63 8.71 -11.57
C ASP A 498 7.87 8.89 -10.23
N GLY A 499 7.18 7.82 -9.81
CA GLY A 499 6.38 7.75 -8.59
C GLY A 499 4.90 8.08 -8.79
N GLN A 500 4.50 8.54 -9.96
CA GLN A 500 3.10 8.92 -10.22
C GLN A 500 2.22 7.73 -10.58
N GLY A 501 2.80 6.59 -10.95
CA GLY A 501 2.08 5.38 -11.34
C GLY A 501 1.33 5.53 -12.67
N CYS A 502 0.59 4.49 -13.04
CA CYS A 502 -0.11 4.45 -14.32
C CYS A 502 -1.25 5.47 -14.42
N TRP A 503 -1.67 5.74 -15.66
CA TRP A 503 -2.75 6.66 -16.00
C TRP A 503 -2.53 8.11 -15.55
N ASN A 504 -1.27 8.54 -15.33
CA ASN A 504 -0.98 9.93 -14.95
C ASN A 504 -1.39 10.91 -16.06
N GLN A 505 -1.11 10.62 -17.33
CA GLN A 505 -1.54 11.46 -18.45
C GLN A 505 -3.07 11.63 -18.46
N ALA A 506 -3.83 10.54 -18.36
CA ALA A 506 -5.29 10.60 -18.31
C ALA A 506 -5.80 11.43 -17.11
N ARG A 507 -5.16 11.33 -15.94
CA ARG A 507 -5.50 12.17 -14.77
C ARG A 507 -5.19 13.65 -15.03
N VAL A 508 -4.10 13.98 -15.71
CA VAL A 508 -3.76 15.37 -16.11
C VAL A 508 -4.78 15.93 -17.12
N GLU A 509 -5.17 15.13 -18.11
CA GLU A 509 -6.21 15.50 -19.08
C GLU A 509 -7.57 15.71 -18.40
N ALA A 510 -7.94 14.81 -17.48
CA ALA A 510 -9.15 14.93 -16.69
C ALA A 510 -9.16 16.19 -15.81
N ALA A 511 -8.05 16.49 -15.13
CA ALA A 511 -7.89 17.72 -14.33
C ALA A 511 -8.06 19.00 -15.18
N ARG A 512 -7.51 19.01 -16.40
CA ARG A 512 -7.67 20.13 -17.33
C ARG A 512 -9.11 20.29 -17.81
N ALA A 513 -9.75 19.19 -18.19
CA ALA A 513 -11.14 19.20 -18.66
C ALA A 513 -12.11 19.61 -17.54
N LEU A 514 -11.83 19.18 -16.30
CA LEU A 514 -12.60 19.53 -15.13
C LEU A 514 -12.55 21.03 -14.82
N ASP A 515 -11.36 21.65 -14.83
CA ASP A 515 -11.22 23.10 -14.66
C ASP A 515 -11.97 23.89 -15.74
N ALA A 516 -11.81 23.50 -17.02
CA ALA A 516 -12.49 24.14 -18.13
C ALA A 516 -14.02 24.05 -18.01
N TRP A 517 -14.53 22.85 -17.72
CA TRP A 517 -15.97 22.61 -17.57
C TRP A 517 -16.59 23.35 -16.38
N ILE A 518 -15.91 23.40 -15.23
CA ILE A 518 -16.40 24.16 -14.07
C ILE A 518 -16.51 25.66 -14.39
N LYS A 519 -15.60 26.19 -15.22
CA LYS A 519 -15.65 27.59 -15.67
C LYS A 519 -16.82 27.91 -16.60
N GLU A 520 -17.39 26.90 -17.27
CA GLU A 520 -18.61 27.04 -18.08
C GLU A 520 -19.89 27.21 -17.23
N ASP A 521 -19.79 27.16 -15.88
CA ASP A 521 -20.92 27.21 -14.95
C ASP A 521 -21.96 26.12 -15.24
N PRO A 522 -21.61 24.84 -14.97
CA PRO A 522 -22.37 23.69 -15.45
C PRO A 522 -23.80 23.60 -14.91
N THR A 523 -24.12 24.31 -13.84
CA THR A 523 -25.48 24.34 -13.25
C THR A 523 -26.21 25.66 -13.54
N GLY A 524 -25.61 26.57 -14.30
CA GLY A 524 -26.18 27.90 -14.61
C GLY A 524 -26.42 28.79 -13.39
N SER A 525 -25.61 28.64 -12.33
CA SER A 525 -25.80 29.32 -11.05
C SER A 525 -25.26 30.75 -11.02
N GLY A 526 -24.36 31.09 -11.94
CA GLY A 526 -23.55 32.31 -11.92
C GLY A 526 -22.53 32.38 -10.77
N SER A 527 -22.39 31.33 -9.96
CA SER A 527 -21.56 31.39 -8.75
C SER A 527 -20.06 31.31 -9.07
N PRO A 528 -19.24 32.25 -8.54
CA PRO A 528 -17.79 32.09 -8.53
C PRO A 528 -17.32 31.13 -7.43
N TYR A 529 -18.16 30.83 -6.45
CA TYR A 529 -17.81 30.02 -5.28
C TYR A 529 -17.89 28.54 -5.60
N ARG A 530 -16.77 27.96 -6.00
CA ARG A 530 -16.68 26.56 -6.43
C ARG A 530 -15.79 25.75 -5.50
N LEU A 531 -16.24 24.54 -5.20
CA LEU A 531 -15.54 23.51 -4.45
C LEU A 531 -15.47 22.24 -5.31
N LEU A 532 -14.25 21.74 -5.50
CA LEU A 532 -13.96 20.44 -6.10
C LEU A 532 -13.47 19.49 -5.00
N ILE A 533 -14.19 18.39 -4.77
CA ILE A 533 -13.96 17.50 -3.64
C ILE A 533 -14.12 16.02 -4.05
N GLY A 534 -13.27 15.15 -3.49
CA GLY A 534 -13.29 13.71 -3.76
C GLY A 534 -11.92 13.13 -4.10
N ASP A 535 -11.92 11.92 -4.63
CA ASP A 535 -10.72 11.12 -4.93
C ASP A 535 -10.13 11.48 -6.30
N LEU A 536 -9.09 12.31 -6.30
CA LEU A 536 -8.35 12.69 -7.51
C LEU A 536 -7.36 11.60 -7.95
N ASN A 537 -7.24 10.50 -7.19
CA ASN A 537 -6.31 9.40 -7.43
C ASN A 537 -4.87 9.89 -7.70
N ALA A 538 -4.45 10.98 -7.05
CA ALA A 538 -3.15 11.58 -7.25
C ALA A 538 -2.65 12.25 -5.98
N HIS A 539 -1.37 12.04 -5.65
CA HIS A 539 -0.75 12.65 -4.48
C HIS A 539 -0.50 14.15 -4.66
N SER A 540 -0.33 14.86 -3.55
CA SER A 540 -0.30 16.34 -3.53
C SER A 540 0.75 16.99 -4.43
N GLN A 541 1.85 16.33 -4.79
CA GLN A 541 2.87 16.86 -5.70
C GLN A 541 2.87 16.22 -7.09
N GLU A 542 1.85 15.44 -7.42
CA GLU A 542 1.68 14.87 -8.77
C GLU A 542 1.13 15.92 -9.75
N ASP A 543 1.35 15.66 -11.03
CA ASP A 543 1.01 16.56 -12.14
C ASP A 543 -0.44 17.05 -12.16
N PRO A 544 -1.50 16.23 -11.94
CA PRO A 544 -2.87 16.75 -11.94
C PRO A 544 -3.12 17.78 -10.84
N LEU A 545 -2.60 17.57 -9.63
CA LEU A 545 -2.76 18.53 -8.52
C LEU A 545 -1.92 19.79 -8.75
N ARG A 546 -0.70 19.64 -9.28
CA ARG A 546 0.14 20.78 -9.66
C ARG A 546 -0.51 21.62 -10.75
N LEU A 547 -1.16 20.98 -11.73
CA LEU A 547 -1.92 21.66 -12.78
C LEU A 547 -3.13 22.41 -12.20
N LEU A 548 -3.94 21.79 -11.36
CA LEU A 548 -5.11 22.47 -10.76
C LEU A 548 -4.66 23.69 -9.94
N ARG A 549 -3.56 23.59 -9.18
CA ARG A 549 -2.99 24.74 -8.48
C ARG A 549 -2.48 25.84 -9.41
N SER A 550 -1.85 25.49 -10.54
CA SER A 550 -1.39 26.49 -11.51
C SER A 550 -2.56 27.17 -12.25
N LEU A 551 -3.72 26.51 -12.33
CA LEU A 551 -4.97 27.06 -12.84
C LEU A 551 -5.73 27.92 -11.83
N GLY A 552 -5.23 28.05 -10.59
CA GLY A 552 -5.73 28.96 -9.56
C GLY A 552 -6.44 28.29 -8.38
N TRP A 553 -6.68 26.98 -8.41
CA TRP A 553 -7.31 26.26 -7.31
C TRP A 553 -6.43 26.27 -6.05
N ARG A 554 -7.06 26.44 -4.89
CA ARG A 554 -6.41 26.40 -3.58
C ARG A 554 -6.71 25.08 -2.88
N ASP A 555 -5.69 24.47 -2.31
CA ASP A 555 -5.86 23.28 -1.47
C ASP A 555 -6.30 23.73 -0.07
N ALA A 556 -7.48 23.30 0.37
CA ALA A 556 -7.99 23.62 1.70
C ALA A 556 -7.22 22.88 2.81
N LEU A 557 -6.45 21.86 2.46
CA LEU A 557 -5.65 21.03 3.35
C LEU A 557 -4.16 21.09 2.98
N PRO A 558 -3.50 22.25 3.09
CA PRO A 558 -2.13 22.42 2.64
C PRO A 558 -1.13 21.58 3.48
N LEU A 559 -0.11 21.02 2.82
CA LEU A 559 0.94 20.19 3.46
C LEU A 559 1.71 20.88 4.59
N ASN A 560 1.77 22.21 4.57
CA ASN A 560 2.46 23.07 5.52
C ASN A 560 1.48 23.82 6.44
N GLY A 561 0.25 23.34 6.58
CA GLY A 561 -0.72 23.84 7.56
C GLY A 561 -0.33 23.51 9.00
N GLU A 562 -1.09 24.07 9.95
CA GLU A 562 -0.96 23.73 11.37
C GLU A 562 -1.56 22.34 11.65
N GLY A 563 -0.91 21.57 12.53
CA GLY A 563 -1.35 20.24 12.95
C GLY A 563 -0.69 19.07 12.22
N PRO A 564 -1.19 17.83 12.42
CA PRO A 564 -0.69 16.65 11.73
C PRO A 564 -0.86 16.78 10.22
N ARG A 565 0.08 16.20 9.47
CA ARG A 565 0.01 16.20 8.00
C ARG A 565 -1.27 15.47 7.54
N PRO A 566 -2.07 16.05 6.64
CA PRO A 566 -3.28 15.40 6.17
C PRO A 566 -2.94 14.16 5.33
N THR A 567 -3.64 13.07 5.61
CA THR A 567 -3.52 11.79 4.88
C THR A 567 -4.91 11.26 4.60
N SER A 568 -5.06 10.53 3.50
CA SER A 568 -6.32 9.86 3.19
C SER A 568 -6.15 8.45 2.68
N TYR A 569 -4.93 8.05 2.33
CA TYR A 569 -4.69 6.75 1.73
C TYR A 569 -3.31 6.22 2.13
N ARG A 570 -3.21 4.90 2.21
CA ARG A 570 -1.98 4.21 2.54
C ARG A 570 -1.77 3.03 1.61
N PHE A 571 -0.62 3.02 0.96
CA PHE A 571 -0.23 1.95 0.03
C PHE A 571 1.19 1.48 0.33
N ASP A 572 1.40 0.17 0.44
CA ASP A 572 2.69 -0.43 0.81
C ASP A 572 3.34 0.18 2.07
N GLY A 573 2.50 0.52 3.05
CA GLY A 573 2.92 1.16 4.29
C GLY A 573 3.29 2.64 4.18
N ARG A 574 3.08 3.27 3.02
CA ARG A 574 3.39 4.69 2.79
C ARG A 574 2.10 5.51 2.86
N ALA A 575 2.07 6.47 3.76
CA ALA A 575 0.97 7.40 3.90
C ALA A 575 1.02 8.50 2.83
N GLY A 576 -0.13 8.90 2.33
CA GLY A 576 -0.29 10.06 1.47
C GLY A 576 -1.76 10.44 1.37
N ARG A 577 -2.08 11.29 0.40
CA ARG A 577 -3.47 11.67 0.16
C ARG A 577 -3.86 11.45 -1.29
N LEU A 578 -5.05 10.93 -1.51
CA LEU A 578 -5.70 10.85 -2.83
C LEU A 578 -7.01 11.64 -2.85
N ASP A 579 -7.57 11.92 -1.68
CA ASP A 579 -8.80 12.69 -1.48
C ASP A 579 -8.44 14.14 -1.18
N HIS A 580 -9.00 15.07 -1.95
CA HIS A 580 -8.65 16.47 -1.86
C HIS A 580 -9.89 17.35 -1.72
N ILE A 581 -9.66 18.54 -1.17
CA ILE A 581 -10.62 19.65 -1.12
C ILE A 581 -9.94 20.83 -1.82
N LEU A 582 -10.35 21.10 -3.05
CA LEU A 582 -9.84 22.20 -3.86
C LEU A 582 -10.91 23.29 -3.97
N ILE A 583 -10.58 24.52 -3.59
CA ILE A 583 -11.50 25.65 -3.62
C ILE A 583 -11.06 26.72 -4.61
N SER A 584 -12.04 27.36 -5.24
CA SER A 584 -11.87 28.59 -6.00
C SER A 584 -11.23 29.70 -5.13
N PRO A 585 -10.44 30.62 -5.71
CA PRO A 585 -9.88 31.77 -4.99
C PRO A 585 -10.92 32.56 -4.19
N GLU A 586 -12.13 32.72 -4.74
CA GLU A 586 -13.22 33.49 -4.17
C GLU A 586 -13.78 32.84 -2.91
N LEU A 587 -13.81 31.50 -2.85
CA LEU A 587 -14.30 30.74 -1.71
C LEU A 587 -13.30 30.69 -0.54
N GLN A 588 -12.03 31.03 -0.77
CA GLN A 588 -10.97 30.97 0.24
C GLN A 588 -11.28 31.77 1.51
N SER A 589 -11.91 32.94 1.38
CA SER A 589 -12.24 33.81 2.52
C SER A 589 -13.33 33.22 3.44
N ALA A 590 -14.15 32.32 2.91
CA ALA A 590 -15.20 31.62 3.62
C ALA A 590 -14.72 30.36 4.33
N LEU A 591 -13.55 29.81 3.97
CA LEU A 591 -13.01 28.60 4.61
C LEU A 591 -12.68 28.89 6.08
N LEU A 592 -13.36 28.21 7.00
CA LEU A 592 -13.15 28.31 8.45
C LEU A 592 -12.22 27.21 8.97
N PHE A 593 -12.36 26.01 8.43
CA PHE A 593 -11.67 24.82 8.90
C PHE A 593 -11.62 23.77 7.80
N ALA A 594 -10.54 22.99 7.76
CA ALA A 594 -10.50 21.77 6.96
C ALA A 594 -9.63 20.71 7.66
N THR A 595 -10.03 19.46 7.56
CA THR A 595 -9.22 18.33 8.04
C THR A 595 -9.46 17.04 7.25
N SER A 596 -8.58 16.05 7.42
CA SER A 596 -8.82 14.65 7.10
C SER A 596 -8.99 13.88 8.42
N TRP A 597 -10.00 13.02 8.53
CA TRP A 597 -10.20 12.22 9.75
C TRP A 597 -9.57 10.82 9.61
N PRO A 598 -8.47 10.49 10.30
CA PRO A 598 -7.73 9.22 10.12
C PRO A 598 -8.44 7.99 10.73
N ALA A 599 -9.68 7.76 10.33
CA ALA A 599 -10.53 6.69 10.81
C ALA A 599 -10.25 5.34 10.11
N ASN A 600 -9.63 5.36 8.93
CA ASN A 600 -9.70 4.26 7.97
C ASN A 600 -8.33 3.84 7.44
N SER A 601 -7.56 4.72 6.80
CA SER A 601 -6.34 4.33 6.04
C SER A 601 -5.21 3.78 6.91
N ALA A 602 -5.24 4.07 8.22
CA ALA A 602 -4.32 3.52 9.20
C ALA A 602 -4.79 2.16 9.77
N GLU A 603 -6.08 1.84 9.70
CA GLU A 603 -6.66 0.64 10.31
C GLU A 603 -6.30 -0.63 9.54
N SER A 604 -6.27 -1.75 10.25
CA SER A 604 -6.11 -3.06 9.63
C SER A 604 -7.41 -3.50 8.95
N GLN A 605 -7.29 -4.25 7.85
CA GLN A 605 -8.41 -4.92 7.19
C GLN A 605 -9.16 -5.92 8.10
N LEU A 606 -8.56 -6.31 9.24
CA LEU A 606 -9.24 -7.05 10.31
C LEU A 606 -10.49 -6.34 10.82
N PHE A 607 -10.49 -5.01 10.83
CA PHE A 607 -11.62 -4.19 11.31
C PHE A 607 -12.55 -3.74 10.19
N GLY A 608 -12.21 -4.03 8.94
CA GLY A 608 -13.03 -3.72 7.77
C GLY A 608 -14.25 -4.62 7.65
N TYR A 609 -15.23 -4.23 6.84
CA TYR A 609 -16.53 -4.92 6.74
C TYR A 609 -16.45 -6.41 6.37
N LYS A 610 -15.38 -6.85 5.70
CA LYS A 610 -15.15 -8.26 5.34
C LYS A 610 -14.90 -9.16 6.55
N ARG A 611 -14.33 -8.63 7.64
CA ARG A 611 -13.86 -9.44 8.78
C ARG A 611 -14.24 -8.87 10.15
N GLY A 612 -14.42 -7.56 10.24
CA GLY A 612 -14.74 -6.86 11.46
C GLY A 612 -16.06 -7.34 12.07
N THR A 613 -16.13 -7.25 13.39
CA THR A 613 -17.29 -7.67 14.18
C THR A 613 -18.08 -6.48 14.73
N ASP A 614 -17.57 -5.25 14.58
CA ASP A 614 -18.22 -4.03 15.05
C ASP A 614 -18.86 -3.22 13.92
N SER A 615 -19.65 -2.22 14.30
CA SER A 615 -20.26 -1.21 13.41
C SER A 615 -19.66 0.18 13.63
N SER A 616 -18.49 0.29 14.26
CA SER A 616 -17.82 1.56 14.53
C SER A 616 -17.38 2.25 13.22
N PRO A 617 -17.18 3.58 13.21
CA PRO A 617 -16.77 4.29 12.00
C PRO A 617 -15.36 3.95 11.52
N TYR A 618 -14.56 3.25 12.33
CA TYR A 618 -13.18 2.91 12.00
C TYR A 618 -13.08 1.72 11.04
N GLY A 619 -12.23 1.82 10.03
CA GLY A 619 -12.13 0.80 8.97
C GLY A 619 -13.42 0.66 8.14
N ALA A 620 -14.23 1.72 8.04
CA ALA A 620 -15.43 1.75 7.20
C ALA A 620 -15.08 1.75 5.70
N SER A 621 -13.92 2.30 5.36
CA SER A 621 -13.35 2.41 4.02
C SER A 621 -11.84 2.14 4.09
N ASP A 622 -11.18 2.02 2.95
CA ASP A 622 -9.71 2.09 2.83
C ASP A 622 -9.19 3.54 2.71
N HIS A 623 -10.09 4.51 2.56
CA HIS A 623 -9.80 5.94 2.52
C HIS A 623 -10.28 6.68 3.77
N ASP A 624 -9.50 7.65 4.24
CA ASP A 624 -9.97 8.59 5.27
C ASP A 624 -10.85 9.68 4.64
N PRO A 625 -11.98 10.04 5.26
CA PRO A 625 -12.81 11.13 4.76
C PRO A 625 -12.13 12.49 4.99
N VAL A 626 -12.36 13.41 4.06
CA VAL A 626 -11.96 14.82 4.17
C VAL A 626 -13.17 15.69 4.46
N LEU A 627 -12.99 16.77 5.24
CA LEU A 627 -14.04 17.69 5.65
C LEU A 627 -13.55 19.13 5.56
N ALA A 628 -14.38 20.03 5.03
CA ALA A 628 -14.21 21.47 5.15
C ALA A 628 -15.46 22.14 5.72
N ILE A 629 -15.26 23.24 6.44
CA ILE A 629 -16.32 24.06 7.05
C ILE A 629 -16.23 25.47 6.51
N PHE A 630 -17.35 26.02 6.04
CA PHE A 630 -17.42 27.34 5.41
C PHE A 630 -18.41 28.28 6.12
N ASP A 631 -18.06 29.55 6.17
CA ASP A 631 -18.95 30.64 6.57
C ASP A 631 -19.66 31.21 5.34
N LEU A 632 -20.92 30.82 5.14
CA LEU A 632 -21.73 31.29 4.02
C LEU A 632 -22.04 32.78 4.08
N THR A 633 -21.95 33.42 5.26
CA THR A 633 -22.21 34.86 5.41
C THR A 633 -21.12 35.72 4.77
N LYS A 634 -19.98 35.13 4.41
CA LYS A 634 -18.89 35.81 3.70
C LYS A 634 -19.07 35.79 2.18
N LEU A 635 -19.99 35.00 1.65
CA LEU A 635 -20.31 35.01 0.23
C LEU A 635 -21.01 36.33 -0.12
N ARG A 636 -20.71 36.87 -1.29
CA ARG A 636 -21.23 38.13 -1.81
C ARG A 636 -21.77 37.89 -3.21
N GLN A 637 -22.84 38.58 -3.58
CA GLN A 637 -23.26 38.53 -4.97
C GLN A 637 -22.11 39.08 -5.85
N PRO A 638 -21.79 38.38 -6.95
CA PRO A 638 -20.70 38.79 -7.84
C PRO A 638 -20.92 40.15 -8.49
#